data_AF-A0A0Q8PK92-F1
#
_entry.id   AF-A0A0Q8PK92-F1
#
_cell.length_a   1.000
_cell.length_b   1.000
_cell.length_c   1.000
_cell.angle_alpha   90.00
_cell.angle_beta   90.00
_cell.angle_gamma   90.00
#
_symmetry.space_group_name_H-M   'P 1'
#
loop_
_entity.id
_entity.type
_entity.pdbx_description
1 polymer ?
#
loop_
_entity_poly.entity_id
_entity_poly.type
_entity_poly.pdbx_seq_one_letter_code
_entity_poly.pdbx_strand_id
1 'polypeptide(L)'
;MTGDASWVPPLRAGRRPAGQALFGWLEDSRAPRLCRVTGSSGSGRTHLLAWLATGSPVDNPRTTRRVHAFLPAAGLTVRSATWLLADRLGVAAHTPVELAAALNDGRSRVVVVTDLDRAGGRLLPDQPGRIAAELLAPLLALPGLRMAVESAQGSPVGEVLGAAAPEAAVLNLDDPRWTDPDAFAAWCARLPGAPAAAAQLYPSPGLAQLAARAAGGVVVDVAAPLADRAQAVCAAWWANLPGDLQPTVRALAVTEQELPAEEWALLPGAGGAEAVRRVGTYLPPHADGISWRLNLSQLASQVATEASPADSAALVRDLAGQRSEALLGLLLRHGVGGRFLDDPDLLANADPLAVTAAFDAQADTGLLAGAWHSAGPALVTLRSASERATVLNAWLDHDRRPSESPWQTRWAYRPPGGQVRAVSLGRGPYAGRILVATDTGMHVLDEESGQETGVGPLQLPVVPASLACGADAVLIAVDSTGTLGVLPSPVPGSPNSALQVTGRAAQSLGGELTAVAVQRDEGSPALGVGDARGGVAYFTDDSHDGLRPKQPLHDGPVTALATAEARYESWLVSGGADGRVGLWGVSRRSAHPPVETRDIPITAVAASGSTDGLLVVSAWADGLVRVRRQSELGDTVLDLRLGSPVRSAAIDAGGRICLALPERVISLSVAG
;
A
#
# COMPACT_ATOMS: atom_id res chain seq x y z
N MET A 1 37.62 -8.50 1.71
CA MET A 1 36.15 -8.40 1.84
C MET A 1 35.55 -8.81 0.50
N THR A 2 35.33 -10.11 0.35
CA THR A 2 34.67 -10.72 -0.80
C THR A 2 33.18 -10.44 -0.70
N GLY A 3 32.63 -9.72 -1.68
CA GLY A 3 31.20 -9.40 -1.72
C GLY A 3 30.37 -10.68 -1.79
N ASP A 4 29.46 -10.84 -0.84
CA ASP A 4 28.44 -11.88 -0.90
C ASP A 4 27.64 -11.70 -2.19
N ALA A 5 27.92 -12.57 -3.16
CA ALA A 5 27.08 -12.70 -4.34
C ALA A 5 25.68 -13.08 -3.83
N SER A 6 24.68 -12.24 -4.12
CA SER A 6 23.28 -12.52 -3.76
C SER A 6 22.95 -13.94 -4.23
N TRP A 7 22.69 -14.82 -3.27
CA TRP A 7 22.42 -16.23 -3.53
C TRP A 7 21.10 -16.33 -4.29
N VAL A 8 21.17 -16.75 -5.56
CA VAL A 8 19.99 -17.02 -6.37
C VAL A 8 19.58 -18.48 -6.13
N PRO A 9 18.35 -18.75 -5.67
CA PRO A 9 17.89 -20.12 -5.47
C PRO A 9 17.99 -20.94 -6.77
N PRO A 10 18.33 -22.24 -6.73
CA PRO A 10 18.42 -23.04 -7.94
C PRO A 10 17.04 -23.28 -8.56
N LEU A 11 16.88 -22.93 -9.84
CA LEU A 11 15.70 -23.32 -10.63
C LEU A 11 15.68 -24.83 -10.86
N ARG A 12 14.57 -25.46 -10.45
CA ARG A 12 14.36 -26.91 -10.57
C ARG A 12 13.64 -27.26 -11.89
N ALA A 13 13.41 -28.56 -12.09
CA ALA A 13 12.63 -29.09 -13.23
C ALA A 13 13.11 -28.58 -14.61
N GLY A 14 14.42 -28.43 -14.81
CA GLY A 14 15.00 -28.01 -16.09
C GLY A 14 14.72 -26.56 -16.50
N ARG A 15 14.18 -25.70 -15.63
CA ARG A 15 13.78 -24.32 -15.98
C ARG A 15 14.92 -23.29 -16.10
N ARG A 16 16.18 -23.73 -16.10
CA ARG A 16 17.34 -22.84 -16.22
C ARG A 16 17.33 -21.98 -17.49
N PRO A 17 16.97 -22.49 -18.69
CA PRO A 17 16.91 -21.66 -19.90
C PRO A 17 15.89 -20.51 -19.78
N ALA A 18 14.72 -20.79 -19.20
CA ALA A 18 13.69 -19.78 -18.94
C ALA A 18 14.18 -18.67 -17.98
N GLY A 19 14.85 -19.06 -16.89
CA GLY A 19 15.42 -18.10 -15.95
C GLY A 19 16.53 -17.24 -16.55
N GLN A 20 17.37 -17.82 -17.41
CA GLN A 20 18.40 -17.08 -18.15
C GLN A 20 17.80 -16.04 -19.10
N ALA A 21 16.73 -16.39 -19.81
CA ALA A 21 16.03 -15.45 -20.68
C ALA A 21 15.41 -14.28 -19.90
N LEU A 22 14.82 -14.54 -18.72
CA LEU A 22 14.29 -13.49 -17.85
C LEU A 22 15.38 -12.56 -17.33
N PHE A 23 16.54 -13.08 -16.93
CA PHE A 23 17.68 -12.23 -16.57
C PHE A 23 18.17 -11.41 -17.76
N GLY A 24 18.25 -12.00 -18.95
CA GLY A 24 18.61 -11.27 -20.18
C GLY A 24 17.63 -10.12 -20.47
N TRP A 25 16.33 -10.36 -20.33
CA TRP A 25 15.30 -9.32 -20.47
C TRP A 25 15.44 -8.20 -19.42
N LEU A 26 15.74 -8.57 -18.17
CA LEU A 26 15.89 -7.63 -17.07
C LEU A 26 17.11 -6.71 -17.27
N GLU A 27 18.22 -7.28 -17.74
CA GLU A 27 19.50 -6.59 -17.93
C GLU A 27 19.60 -5.77 -19.22
N ASP A 28 18.87 -6.15 -20.27
CA ASP A 28 18.91 -5.44 -21.55
C ASP A 28 18.13 -4.12 -21.48
N SER A 29 18.80 -3.00 -21.73
CA SER A 29 18.16 -1.69 -21.75
C SER A 29 17.18 -1.52 -22.92
N ARG A 30 17.33 -2.31 -23.98
CA ARG A 30 16.49 -2.30 -25.19
C ARG A 30 15.36 -3.32 -25.15
N ALA A 31 15.30 -4.17 -24.11
CA ALA A 31 14.22 -5.13 -23.96
C ALA A 31 12.86 -4.40 -23.89
N PRO A 32 11.80 -5.01 -24.43
CA PRO A 32 10.47 -4.44 -24.38
C PRO A 32 9.99 -4.30 -22.93
N ARG A 33 9.15 -3.29 -22.67
CA ARG A 33 8.66 -2.97 -21.32
C ARG A 33 7.83 -4.10 -20.69
N LEU A 34 7.22 -4.96 -21.49
CA LEU A 34 6.44 -6.10 -21.01
C LEU A 34 7.12 -7.42 -21.40
N CYS A 35 7.31 -8.29 -20.40
CA CYS A 35 7.57 -9.71 -20.59
C CYS A 35 6.37 -10.52 -20.08
N ARG A 36 5.68 -11.22 -20.98
CA ARG A 36 4.58 -12.11 -20.63
C ARG A 36 5.10 -13.52 -20.45
N VAL A 37 4.88 -14.09 -19.26
CA VAL A 37 5.16 -15.50 -18.98
C VAL A 37 3.86 -16.29 -19.13
N THR A 38 3.80 -17.12 -20.16
CA THR A 38 2.59 -17.89 -20.51
C THR A 38 2.84 -19.39 -20.42
N GLY A 39 1.79 -20.19 -20.62
CA GLY A 39 1.83 -21.65 -20.55
C GLY A 39 0.62 -22.22 -19.82
N SER A 40 0.46 -23.54 -19.88
CA SER A 40 -0.65 -24.27 -19.30
C SER A 40 -0.65 -24.21 -17.77
N SER A 41 -1.76 -24.61 -17.16
CA SER A 41 -1.79 -24.84 -15.71
C SER A 41 -0.71 -25.86 -15.31
N GLY A 42 -0.02 -25.61 -14.19
CA GLY A 42 1.10 -26.43 -13.73
C GLY A 42 2.44 -26.25 -14.48
N SER A 43 2.53 -25.40 -15.50
CA SER A 43 3.79 -25.15 -16.24
C SER A 43 4.90 -24.51 -15.37
N GLY A 44 4.54 -23.84 -14.27
CA GLY A 44 5.49 -23.23 -13.34
C GLY A 44 5.69 -21.72 -13.50
N ARG A 45 4.76 -21.02 -14.16
CA ARG A 45 4.78 -19.55 -14.38
C ARG A 45 5.00 -18.78 -13.07
N THR A 46 4.12 -19.01 -12.10
CA THR A 46 4.16 -18.40 -10.77
C THR A 46 5.48 -18.68 -10.06
N HIS A 47 5.96 -19.92 -10.10
CA HIS A 47 7.23 -20.30 -9.48
C HIS A 47 8.43 -19.59 -10.14
N LEU A 48 8.44 -19.48 -11.47
CA LEU A 48 9.51 -18.80 -12.20
C LEU A 48 9.56 -17.30 -11.91
N LEU A 49 8.41 -16.63 -11.86
CA LEU A 49 8.34 -15.20 -11.55
C LEU A 49 8.62 -14.92 -10.06
N ALA A 50 8.13 -15.76 -9.15
CA ALA A 50 8.51 -15.68 -7.74
C ALA A 50 10.03 -15.87 -7.55
N TRP A 51 10.63 -16.85 -8.25
CA TRP A 51 12.08 -17.03 -8.28
C TRP A 51 12.83 -15.78 -8.78
N LEU A 52 12.34 -15.14 -9.85
CA LEU A 52 12.94 -13.92 -10.37
C LEU A 52 12.92 -12.81 -9.32
N ALA A 53 11.78 -12.60 -8.66
CA ALA A 53 11.63 -11.59 -7.60
C ALA A 53 12.54 -11.87 -6.40
N THR A 54 12.62 -13.13 -5.93
CA THR A 54 13.52 -13.53 -4.84
C THR A 54 14.99 -13.38 -5.20
N GLY A 55 15.38 -13.71 -6.43
CA GLY A 55 16.77 -13.59 -6.90
C GLY A 55 17.18 -12.15 -7.29
N SER A 56 16.22 -11.22 -7.34
CA SER A 56 16.39 -9.85 -7.83
C SER A 56 15.78 -8.83 -6.87
N PRO A 57 16.11 -8.83 -5.57
CA PRO A 57 15.45 -7.93 -4.61
C PRO A 57 15.77 -6.46 -4.91
N VAL A 58 15.01 -5.54 -4.30
CA VAL A 58 15.14 -4.09 -4.54
C VAL A 58 16.52 -3.53 -4.17
N ASP A 59 17.21 -4.17 -3.22
CA ASP A 59 18.54 -3.83 -2.75
C ASP A 59 19.67 -4.56 -3.50
N ASN A 60 19.35 -5.29 -4.58
CA ASN A 60 20.34 -6.03 -5.36
C ASN A 60 21.51 -5.11 -5.78
N PRO A 61 22.78 -5.50 -5.55
CA PRO A 61 23.93 -4.66 -5.89
C PRO A 61 24.01 -4.34 -7.39
N ARG A 62 23.48 -5.22 -8.24
CA ARG A 62 23.30 -4.95 -9.68
C ARG A 62 22.00 -4.22 -9.88
N THR A 63 22.08 -2.91 -10.08
CA THR A 63 20.90 -2.04 -10.28
C THR A 63 20.02 -2.48 -11.44
N THR A 64 20.61 -3.05 -12.49
CA THR A 64 19.90 -3.64 -13.63
C THR A 64 19.19 -4.96 -13.33
N ARG A 65 19.34 -5.53 -12.12
CA ARG A 65 18.65 -6.75 -11.66
C ARG A 65 17.80 -6.50 -10.42
N ARG A 66 17.13 -5.35 -10.35
CA ARG A 66 16.23 -5.00 -9.24
C ARG A 66 14.78 -5.15 -9.65
N VAL A 67 14.05 -6.03 -8.97
CA VAL A 67 12.59 -6.06 -8.94
C VAL A 67 12.15 -5.16 -7.80
N HIS A 68 11.39 -4.12 -8.14
CA HIS A 68 10.98 -3.07 -7.23
C HIS A 68 9.66 -3.41 -6.53
N ALA A 69 8.79 -4.19 -7.19
CA ALA A 69 7.57 -4.71 -6.59
C ALA A 69 7.23 -6.11 -7.10
N PHE A 70 6.68 -6.93 -6.20
CA PHE A 70 6.11 -8.25 -6.50
C PHE A 70 4.64 -8.26 -6.05
N LEU A 71 3.74 -8.51 -6.99
CA LEU A 71 2.29 -8.47 -6.80
C LEU A 71 1.67 -9.84 -7.10
N PRO A 72 1.37 -10.66 -6.07
CA PRO A 72 0.53 -11.84 -6.23
C PRO A 72 -0.94 -11.42 -6.35
N ALA A 73 -1.51 -11.52 -7.55
CA ALA A 73 -2.82 -10.97 -7.88
C ALA A 73 -4.01 -11.89 -7.53
N ALA A 74 -3.77 -13.09 -6.99
CA ALA A 74 -4.82 -14.01 -6.59
C ALA A 74 -5.82 -13.36 -5.64
N GLY A 75 -7.10 -13.37 -5.99
CA GLY A 75 -8.18 -12.81 -5.18
C GLY A 75 -8.17 -11.28 -5.03
N LEU A 76 -7.29 -10.56 -5.74
CA LEU A 76 -7.26 -9.10 -5.73
C LEU A 76 -8.31 -8.51 -6.68
N THR A 77 -8.76 -7.31 -6.36
CA THR A 77 -9.54 -6.42 -7.24
C THR A 77 -8.63 -5.32 -7.79
N VAL A 78 -9.07 -4.56 -8.79
CA VAL A 78 -8.34 -3.35 -9.28
C VAL A 78 -7.93 -2.45 -8.11
N ARG A 79 -8.84 -2.23 -7.17
CA ARG A 79 -8.65 -1.38 -5.99
C ARG A 79 -7.56 -1.93 -5.07
N SER A 80 -7.70 -3.17 -4.61
CA SER A 80 -6.71 -3.78 -3.69
C SER A 80 -5.35 -4.02 -4.35
N ALA A 81 -5.31 -4.33 -5.65
CA ALA A 81 -4.08 -4.41 -6.42
C ALA A 81 -3.35 -3.06 -6.53
N THR A 82 -4.10 -1.97 -6.71
CA THR A 82 -3.54 -0.60 -6.73
C THR A 82 -2.89 -0.28 -5.39
N TRP A 83 -3.58 -0.53 -4.27
CA TRP A 83 -3.08 -0.22 -2.93
C TRP A 83 -1.81 -0.99 -2.59
N LEU A 84 -1.80 -2.31 -2.85
CA LEU A 84 -0.62 -3.14 -2.62
C LEU A 84 0.56 -2.70 -3.49
N LEU A 85 0.30 -2.39 -4.77
CA LEU A 85 1.38 -1.95 -5.65
C LEU A 85 1.92 -0.58 -5.26
N ALA A 86 1.07 0.34 -4.82
CA ALA A 86 1.45 1.65 -4.30
C ALA A 86 2.38 1.50 -3.07
N ASP A 87 1.96 0.72 -2.07
CA ASP A 87 2.76 0.42 -0.87
C ASP A 87 4.13 -0.15 -1.22
N ARG A 88 4.19 -1.18 -2.08
CA ARG A 88 5.46 -1.81 -2.47
C ARG A 88 6.38 -0.90 -3.28
N LEU A 89 5.83 0.11 -3.93
CA LEU A 89 6.60 1.11 -4.68
C LEU A 89 6.91 2.37 -3.86
N GLY A 90 6.50 2.42 -2.59
CA GLY A 90 6.76 3.53 -1.69
C GLY A 90 5.98 4.80 -2.04
N VAL A 91 4.79 4.65 -2.60
CA VAL A 91 3.88 5.76 -2.93
C VAL A 91 2.50 5.52 -2.34
N ALA A 92 1.70 6.56 -2.17
CA ALA A 92 0.30 6.42 -1.78
C ALA A 92 -0.63 6.69 -2.97
N ALA A 93 -1.58 5.78 -3.19
CA ALA A 93 -2.60 5.94 -4.22
C ALA A 93 -3.84 5.10 -3.88
N HIS A 94 -5.02 5.65 -4.12
CA HIS A 94 -6.30 4.96 -3.98
C HIS A 94 -6.81 4.41 -5.32
N THR A 95 -6.39 5.02 -6.42
CA THR A 95 -6.82 4.68 -7.78
C THR A 95 -5.64 4.41 -8.73
N PRO A 96 -5.83 3.64 -9.81
CA PRO A 96 -4.80 3.43 -10.82
C PRO A 96 -4.25 4.73 -11.44
N VAL A 97 -5.11 5.75 -11.57
CA VAL A 97 -4.74 7.06 -12.11
C VAL A 97 -3.79 7.79 -11.16
N GLU A 98 -4.11 7.82 -9.87
CA GLU A 98 -3.23 8.40 -8.84
C GLU A 98 -1.90 7.65 -8.77
N LEU A 99 -1.93 6.31 -8.87
CA LEU A 99 -0.71 5.50 -8.88
C LEU A 99 0.16 5.83 -10.10
N ALA A 100 -0.43 5.92 -11.29
CA ALA A 100 0.29 6.28 -12.51
C ALA A 100 0.90 7.69 -12.41
N ALA A 101 0.16 8.65 -11.85
CA ALA A 101 0.66 10.01 -11.61
C ALA A 101 1.84 10.02 -10.62
N ALA A 102 1.73 9.29 -9.50
CA ALA A 102 2.78 9.20 -8.49
C ALA A 102 4.06 8.52 -9.01
N LEU A 103 3.93 7.57 -9.94
CA LEU A 103 5.08 6.87 -10.53
C LEU A 103 5.71 7.60 -11.72
N ASN A 104 5.12 8.70 -12.17
CA ASN A 104 5.65 9.52 -13.26
C ASN A 104 6.72 10.52 -12.77
N ASP A 105 7.69 10.01 -12.00
CA ASP A 105 8.77 10.79 -11.38
C ASP A 105 10.14 10.58 -12.08
N GLY A 106 10.13 9.91 -13.23
CA GLY A 106 11.32 9.61 -14.03
C GLY A 106 12.18 8.44 -13.50
N ARG A 107 11.84 7.82 -12.37
CA ARG A 107 12.61 6.69 -11.83
C ARG A 107 12.25 5.38 -12.55
N SER A 108 13.27 4.61 -12.94
CA SER A 108 13.07 3.30 -13.54
C SER A 108 12.69 2.24 -12.49
N ARG A 109 11.66 1.45 -12.77
CA ARG A 109 11.10 0.44 -11.88
C ARG A 109 10.74 -0.83 -12.65
N VAL A 110 10.83 -1.97 -11.97
CA VAL A 110 10.44 -3.28 -12.50
C VAL A 110 9.43 -3.91 -11.55
N VAL A 111 8.29 -4.31 -12.10
CA VAL A 111 7.20 -4.97 -11.36
C VAL A 111 7.04 -6.40 -11.85
N VAL A 112 6.84 -7.33 -10.92
CA VAL A 112 6.51 -8.72 -11.24
C VAL A 112 5.10 -9.01 -10.75
N VAL A 113 4.24 -9.54 -11.63
CA VAL A 113 2.83 -9.86 -11.32
C VAL A 113 2.58 -11.35 -11.53
N THR A 114 2.12 -12.04 -10.49
CA THR A 114 1.72 -13.47 -10.53
C THR A 114 0.24 -13.64 -10.24
N ASP A 115 -0.29 -14.84 -10.49
CA ASP A 115 -1.67 -15.26 -10.27
C ASP A 115 -2.73 -14.31 -10.85
N LEU A 116 -2.41 -13.58 -11.93
CA LEU A 116 -3.33 -12.59 -12.54
C LEU A 116 -4.62 -13.24 -13.04
N ASP A 117 -4.52 -14.46 -13.58
CA ASP A 117 -5.69 -15.25 -14.03
C ASP A 117 -6.64 -15.60 -12.87
N ARG A 118 -6.23 -15.41 -11.60
CA ARG A 118 -6.99 -15.73 -10.39
C ARG A 118 -7.42 -14.48 -9.61
N ALA A 119 -7.23 -13.30 -10.17
CA ALA A 119 -7.77 -12.07 -9.58
C ALA A 119 -9.29 -12.16 -9.41
N GLY A 120 -9.82 -11.51 -8.36
CA GLY A 120 -11.25 -11.47 -8.01
C GLY A 120 -11.87 -12.77 -7.49
N GLY A 121 -11.23 -13.93 -7.74
CA GLY A 121 -11.75 -15.23 -7.35
C GLY A 121 -13.15 -15.49 -7.92
N ARG A 122 -13.98 -16.25 -7.19
CA ARG A 122 -15.34 -16.61 -7.63
C ARG A 122 -16.31 -15.44 -7.67
N LEU A 123 -16.15 -14.46 -6.78
CA LEU A 123 -17.11 -13.36 -6.65
C LEU A 123 -17.03 -12.39 -7.82
N LEU A 124 -15.82 -12.21 -8.35
CA LEU A 124 -15.52 -11.17 -9.33
C LEU A 124 -14.66 -11.74 -10.47
N PRO A 125 -15.21 -12.65 -11.30
CA PRO A 125 -14.46 -13.39 -12.33
C PRO A 125 -13.92 -12.50 -13.47
N ASP A 126 -14.38 -11.26 -13.58
CA ASP A 126 -13.95 -10.26 -14.57
C ASP A 126 -12.66 -9.50 -14.16
N GLN A 127 -12.26 -9.59 -12.88
CA GLN A 127 -11.11 -8.85 -12.33
C GLN A 127 -9.77 -9.11 -13.03
N PRO A 128 -9.44 -10.31 -13.55
CA PRO A 128 -8.21 -10.50 -14.32
C PRO A 128 -8.12 -9.51 -15.50
N GLY A 129 -9.23 -9.37 -16.25
CA GLY A 129 -9.31 -8.44 -17.38
C GLY A 129 -9.30 -6.98 -16.93
N ARG A 130 -10.00 -6.67 -15.84
CA ARG A 130 -10.05 -5.30 -15.27
C ARG A 130 -8.70 -4.86 -14.72
N ILE A 131 -7.97 -5.70 -13.98
CA ILE A 131 -6.62 -5.38 -13.53
C ILE A 131 -5.68 -5.17 -14.73
N ALA A 132 -5.78 -6.00 -15.77
CA ALA A 132 -4.99 -5.81 -16.98
C ALA A 132 -5.29 -4.48 -17.68
N ALA A 133 -6.57 -4.12 -17.83
CA ALA A 133 -7.01 -2.95 -18.59
C ALA A 133 -6.94 -1.62 -17.80
N GLU A 134 -7.36 -1.63 -16.54
CA GLU A 134 -7.50 -0.42 -15.71
C GLU A 134 -6.24 -0.11 -14.90
N LEU A 135 -5.39 -1.11 -14.62
CA LEU A 135 -4.18 -0.92 -13.81
C LEU A 135 -2.89 -1.16 -14.61
N LEU A 136 -2.69 -2.36 -15.15
CA LEU A 136 -1.41 -2.72 -15.76
C LEU A 136 -1.16 -1.99 -17.09
N ALA A 137 -2.15 -1.89 -17.96
CA ALA A 137 -2.01 -1.20 -19.25
C ALA A 137 -1.66 0.30 -19.11
N PRO A 138 -2.35 1.10 -18.26
CA PRO A 138 -1.95 2.49 -18.00
C PRO A 138 -0.54 2.61 -17.42
N LEU A 139 -0.18 1.72 -16.51
CA LEU A 139 1.16 1.70 -15.92
C LEU A 139 2.25 1.34 -16.95
N LEU A 140 1.98 0.43 -17.89
CA LEU A 140 2.89 0.10 -19.00
C LEU A 140 3.13 1.28 -19.95
N ALA A 141 2.23 2.27 -19.99
CA ALA A 141 2.44 3.49 -20.77
C ALA A 141 3.56 4.36 -20.20
N LEU A 142 3.87 4.26 -18.90
CA LEU A 142 4.94 5.02 -18.25
C LEU A 142 6.31 4.60 -18.81
N PRO A 143 7.18 5.56 -19.18
CA PRO A 143 8.48 5.25 -19.77
C PRO A 143 9.44 4.56 -18.79
N GLY A 144 9.30 4.85 -17.49
CA GLY A 144 10.16 4.29 -16.44
C GLY A 144 9.76 2.89 -15.97
N LEU A 145 8.65 2.31 -16.42
CA LEU A 145 8.12 1.07 -15.85
C LEU A 145 8.29 -0.12 -16.80
N ARG A 146 8.82 -1.22 -16.25
CA ARG A 146 8.81 -2.55 -16.91
C ARG A 146 8.06 -3.56 -16.07
N MET A 147 7.45 -4.54 -16.71
CA MET A 147 6.69 -5.58 -16.04
C MET A 147 6.99 -6.97 -16.58
N ALA A 148 7.11 -7.94 -15.67
CA ALA A 148 6.99 -9.36 -15.99
C ALA A 148 5.66 -9.87 -15.43
N VAL A 149 4.77 -10.34 -16.30
CA VAL A 149 3.38 -10.66 -15.94
C VAL A 149 3.04 -12.07 -16.37
N GLU A 150 2.52 -12.90 -15.46
CA GLU A 150 1.93 -14.16 -15.87
C GLU A 150 0.54 -13.97 -16.47
N SER A 151 0.24 -14.71 -17.53
CA SER A 151 -1.10 -14.77 -18.13
C SER A 151 -1.31 -16.13 -18.77
N ALA A 152 -2.53 -16.66 -18.70
CA ALA A 152 -2.84 -17.94 -19.34
C ALA A 152 -2.71 -17.80 -20.86
N GLN A 153 -2.29 -18.88 -21.51
CA GLN A 153 -2.21 -18.90 -22.96
C GLN A 153 -3.61 -18.72 -23.55
N GLY A 154 -3.77 -17.77 -24.48
CA GLY A 154 -5.05 -17.48 -25.12
C GLY A 154 -6.11 -16.83 -24.21
N SER A 155 -5.71 -16.28 -23.05
CA SER A 155 -6.67 -15.58 -22.19
C SER A 155 -6.97 -14.15 -22.68
N PRO A 156 -8.17 -13.60 -22.39
CA PRO A 156 -8.51 -12.20 -22.70
C PRO A 156 -7.52 -11.20 -22.07
N VAL A 157 -7.00 -11.52 -20.89
CA VAL A 157 -5.90 -10.77 -20.23
C VAL A 157 -4.70 -10.63 -21.16
N GLY A 158 -4.35 -11.72 -21.85
CA GLY A 158 -3.26 -11.73 -22.79
C GLY A 158 -3.47 -10.84 -24.01
N GLU A 159 -4.69 -10.73 -24.49
CA GLU A 159 -5.07 -9.84 -25.60
C GLU A 159 -4.98 -8.38 -25.18
N VAL A 160 -5.54 -8.03 -24.01
CA VAL A 160 -5.47 -6.67 -23.44
C VAL A 160 -4.02 -6.21 -23.28
N LEU A 161 -3.17 -7.04 -22.65
CA LEU A 161 -1.76 -6.71 -22.44
C LEU A 161 -0.97 -6.67 -23.76
N GLY A 162 -1.31 -7.54 -24.72
CA GLY A 162 -0.70 -7.53 -26.05
C GLY A 162 -1.05 -6.28 -26.85
N ALA A 163 -2.29 -5.79 -26.75
CA ALA A 163 -2.71 -4.54 -27.37
C ALA A 163 -2.03 -3.33 -26.73
N ALA A 164 -1.88 -3.32 -25.39
CA ALA A 164 -1.20 -2.24 -24.66
C ALA A 164 0.32 -2.20 -24.92
N ALA A 165 0.94 -3.36 -25.20
CA ALA A 165 2.36 -3.48 -25.51
C ALA A 165 2.59 -4.47 -26.67
N PRO A 166 2.44 -4.03 -27.94
CA PRO A 166 2.55 -4.90 -29.11
C PRO A 166 3.93 -5.56 -29.27
N GLU A 167 4.99 -4.91 -28.77
CA GLU A 167 6.38 -5.41 -28.81
C GLU A 167 6.73 -6.32 -27.62
N ALA A 168 5.75 -6.73 -26.81
CA ALA A 168 6.00 -7.53 -25.61
C ALA A 168 6.78 -8.82 -25.92
N ALA A 169 7.77 -9.12 -25.07
CA ALA A 169 8.43 -10.42 -25.09
C ALA A 169 7.46 -11.48 -24.54
N VAL A 170 7.35 -12.63 -25.21
CA VAL A 170 6.49 -13.74 -24.77
C VAL A 170 7.33 -14.98 -24.50
N LEU A 171 7.29 -15.45 -23.26
CA LEU A 171 7.96 -16.66 -22.78
C LEU A 171 6.90 -17.72 -22.44
N ASN A 172 6.54 -18.54 -23.44
CA ASN A 172 5.59 -19.64 -23.26
C ASN A 172 6.26 -20.88 -22.68
N LEU A 173 6.01 -21.21 -21.41
CA LEU A 173 6.64 -22.32 -20.70
C LEU A 173 6.23 -23.72 -21.17
N ASP A 174 5.24 -23.82 -22.05
CA ASP A 174 4.87 -25.08 -22.71
C ASP A 174 5.77 -25.37 -23.93
N ASP A 175 6.50 -24.37 -24.43
CA ASP A 175 7.50 -24.56 -25.48
C ASP A 175 8.70 -25.34 -24.90
N PRO A 176 9.03 -26.52 -25.46
CA PRO A 176 10.16 -27.34 -25.04
C PRO A 176 11.49 -26.59 -24.91
N ARG A 177 11.73 -25.52 -25.68
CA ARG A 177 13.02 -24.79 -25.61
C ARG A 177 13.32 -24.18 -24.24
N TRP A 178 12.30 -24.01 -23.41
CA TRP A 178 12.42 -23.42 -22.07
C TRP A 178 12.57 -24.43 -20.94
N THR A 179 12.69 -25.71 -21.28
CA THR A 179 12.88 -26.79 -20.31
C THR A 179 14.00 -27.68 -20.79
N ASP A 180 15.06 -27.80 -20.00
CA ASP A 180 16.11 -28.77 -20.27
C ASP A 180 15.56 -30.20 -20.04
N PRO A 181 15.50 -31.07 -21.07
CA PRO A 181 14.85 -32.37 -20.97
C PRO A 181 15.57 -33.33 -20.03
N ASP A 182 16.91 -33.31 -20.00
CA ASP A 182 17.71 -34.20 -19.16
C ASP A 182 17.60 -33.80 -17.69
N ALA A 183 17.69 -32.50 -17.41
CA ALA A 183 17.50 -31.96 -16.07
C ALA A 183 16.06 -32.15 -15.57
N PHE A 184 15.06 -32.07 -16.46
CA PHE A 184 13.67 -32.38 -16.13
C PHE A 184 13.49 -33.86 -15.79
N ALA A 185 14.01 -34.77 -16.62
CA ALA A 185 13.97 -36.22 -16.36
C ALA A 185 14.67 -36.59 -15.04
N ALA A 186 15.87 -36.05 -14.81
CA ALA A 186 16.61 -36.25 -13.57
C ALA A 186 15.85 -35.71 -12.35
N TRP A 187 15.13 -34.58 -12.49
CA TRP A 187 14.28 -34.05 -11.43
C TRP A 187 13.05 -34.92 -11.17
N CYS A 188 12.36 -35.40 -12.21
CA CYS A 188 11.24 -36.33 -12.10
C CYS A 188 11.63 -37.62 -11.36
N ALA A 189 12.83 -38.16 -11.63
CA ALA A 189 13.35 -39.35 -10.96
C ALA A 189 13.53 -39.18 -9.44
N ARG A 190 13.58 -37.94 -8.93
CA ARG A 190 13.67 -37.64 -7.49
C ARG A 190 12.31 -37.39 -6.82
N LEU A 191 11.21 -37.37 -7.59
CA LEU A 191 9.88 -37.17 -7.02
C LEU A 191 9.42 -38.42 -6.26
N PRO A 192 8.68 -38.27 -5.14
CA PRO A 192 8.07 -39.41 -4.43
C PRO A 192 7.20 -40.22 -5.39
N GLY A 193 7.35 -41.54 -5.40
CA GLY A 193 6.61 -42.44 -6.29
C GLY A 193 7.20 -42.61 -7.70
N ALA A 194 8.11 -41.72 -8.14
CA ALA A 194 8.77 -41.69 -9.45
C ALA A 194 7.81 -41.93 -10.65
N PRO A 195 7.36 -40.88 -11.35
CA PRO A 195 6.40 -41.07 -12.44
C PRO A 195 7.01 -41.96 -13.54
N ALA A 196 6.26 -42.97 -13.97
CA ALA A 196 6.75 -44.06 -14.82
C ALA A 196 7.32 -43.61 -16.18
N ALA A 197 7.00 -42.39 -16.64
CA ALA A 197 7.56 -41.83 -17.88
C ALA A 197 7.66 -40.29 -17.83
N ALA A 198 8.83 -39.75 -17.50
CA ALA A 198 9.07 -38.30 -17.53
C ALA A 198 8.74 -37.65 -18.89
N ALA A 199 8.97 -38.38 -20.00
CA ALA A 199 8.63 -37.94 -21.35
C ALA A 199 7.11 -37.69 -21.54
N GLN A 200 6.25 -38.45 -20.88
CA GLN A 200 4.78 -38.30 -20.91
C GLN A 200 4.28 -37.09 -20.11
N LEU A 201 5.15 -36.43 -19.35
CA LEU A 201 4.80 -35.32 -18.45
C LEU A 201 5.55 -34.02 -18.82
N TYR A 202 6.57 -34.14 -19.65
CA TYR A 202 7.33 -33.03 -20.21
C TYR A 202 6.45 -32.07 -21.04
N PRO A 203 6.61 -30.74 -20.95
CA PRO A 203 7.55 -30.01 -20.09
C PRO A 203 6.96 -29.54 -18.74
N SER A 204 5.85 -30.13 -18.26
CA SER A 204 5.06 -29.57 -17.14
C SER A 204 5.46 -30.13 -15.76
N PRO A 205 6.07 -29.31 -14.87
CA PRO A 205 6.44 -29.76 -13.53
C PRO A 205 5.23 -30.06 -12.65
N GLY A 206 4.15 -29.28 -12.74
CA GLY A 206 2.94 -29.49 -11.95
C GLY A 206 2.24 -30.80 -12.29
N LEU A 207 2.17 -31.16 -13.58
CA LEU A 207 1.68 -32.48 -13.99
C LEU A 207 2.56 -33.61 -13.48
N ALA A 208 3.89 -33.44 -13.55
CA ALA A 208 4.82 -34.43 -13.03
C ALA A 208 4.67 -34.65 -11.52
N GLN A 209 4.48 -33.58 -10.74
CA GLN A 209 4.28 -33.67 -9.30
C GLN A 209 2.98 -34.37 -8.90
N LEU A 210 1.89 -34.15 -9.66
CA LEU A 210 0.61 -34.80 -9.42
C LEU A 210 0.65 -36.28 -9.85
N ALA A 211 1.17 -36.56 -11.04
CA ALA A 211 1.28 -37.93 -11.57
C ALA A 211 2.15 -38.83 -10.67
N ALA A 212 3.24 -38.28 -10.09
CA ALA A 212 4.09 -39.01 -9.14
C ALA A 212 3.33 -39.47 -7.87
N ARG A 213 2.20 -38.84 -7.55
CA ARG A 213 1.35 -39.12 -6.38
C ARG A 213 0.01 -39.78 -6.72
N ALA A 214 -0.24 -40.10 -8.00
CA ALA A 214 -1.41 -40.86 -8.39
C ALA A 214 -1.15 -42.36 -8.13
N ALA A 215 -1.87 -42.93 -7.16
CA ALA A 215 -1.80 -44.37 -6.91
C ALA A 215 -2.28 -45.14 -8.16
N GLY A 216 -1.64 -46.26 -8.50
CA GLY A 216 -2.04 -47.11 -9.64
C GLY A 216 -1.39 -46.79 -10.99
N GLY A 217 -0.58 -45.72 -11.08
CA GLY A 217 0.10 -45.32 -12.31
C GLY A 217 -0.82 -44.61 -13.31
N VAL A 218 -0.26 -43.67 -14.07
CA VAL A 218 -1.01 -42.92 -15.09
C VAL A 218 -0.47 -43.27 -16.46
N VAL A 219 -1.35 -43.71 -17.36
CA VAL A 219 -1.01 -43.92 -18.77
C VAL A 219 -1.46 -42.69 -19.54
N VAL A 220 -0.51 -41.99 -20.16
CA VAL A 220 -0.77 -40.80 -20.95
C VAL A 220 -0.20 -40.99 -22.35
N ASP A 221 -0.97 -40.64 -23.37
CA ASP A 221 -0.46 -40.56 -24.75
C ASP A 221 0.50 -39.37 -24.88
N VAL A 222 1.76 -39.63 -25.21
CA VAL A 222 2.80 -38.60 -25.40
C VAL A 222 2.46 -37.68 -26.58
N ALA A 223 1.79 -38.22 -27.60
CA ALA A 223 1.43 -37.49 -28.82
C ALA A 223 0.21 -36.57 -28.63
N ALA A 224 -0.57 -36.77 -27.56
CA ALA A 224 -1.74 -35.96 -27.27
C ALA A 224 -1.35 -34.52 -26.86
N PRO A 225 -2.20 -33.52 -27.14
CA PRO A 225 -2.05 -32.16 -26.63
C PRO A 225 -1.85 -32.12 -25.12
N LEU A 226 -1.04 -31.16 -24.63
CA LEU A 226 -0.71 -31.05 -23.20
C LEU A 226 -1.96 -30.89 -22.31
N ALA A 227 -3.01 -30.25 -22.82
CA ALA A 227 -4.29 -30.12 -22.11
C ALA A 227 -4.99 -31.47 -21.91
N ASP A 228 -5.00 -32.33 -22.91
CA ASP A 228 -5.62 -33.66 -22.85
C ASP A 228 -4.81 -34.58 -21.91
N ARG A 229 -3.48 -34.47 -21.99
CA ARG A 229 -2.56 -35.13 -21.07
C ARG A 229 -2.83 -34.70 -19.62
N ALA A 230 -3.03 -33.41 -19.38
CA ALA A 230 -3.38 -32.89 -18.06
C ALA A 230 -4.72 -33.46 -17.57
N GLN A 231 -5.73 -33.48 -18.43
CA GLN A 231 -7.05 -34.03 -18.10
C GLN A 231 -6.97 -35.51 -17.71
N ALA A 232 -6.20 -36.31 -18.46
CA ALA A 232 -6.00 -37.74 -18.16
C ALA A 232 -5.32 -37.95 -16.80
N VAL A 233 -4.29 -37.17 -16.48
CA VAL A 233 -3.58 -37.24 -15.18
C VAL A 233 -4.53 -36.85 -14.03
N CYS A 234 -5.30 -35.76 -14.17
CA CYS A 234 -6.25 -35.33 -13.15
C CYS A 234 -7.35 -36.37 -12.91
N ALA A 235 -7.89 -36.95 -13.99
CA ALA A 235 -8.92 -37.97 -13.92
C ALA A 235 -8.42 -39.24 -13.23
N ALA A 236 -7.23 -39.71 -13.61
CA ALA A 236 -6.60 -40.87 -13.00
C ALA A 236 -6.27 -40.63 -11.52
N TRP A 237 -5.76 -39.44 -11.17
CA TRP A 237 -5.48 -39.10 -9.78
C TRP A 237 -6.75 -39.11 -8.91
N TRP A 238 -7.83 -38.47 -9.39
CA TRP A 238 -9.10 -38.39 -8.65
C TRP A 238 -9.74 -39.76 -8.46
N ALA A 239 -9.75 -40.60 -9.51
CA ALA A 239 -10.31 -41.95 -9.45
C ALA A 239 -9.56 -42.88 -8.48
N ASN A 240 -8.26 -42.65 -8.29
CA ASN A 240 -7.41 -43.46 -7.40
C ASN A 240 -7.27 -42.88 -5.99
N LEU A 241 -7.87 -41.72 -5.70
CA LEU A 241 -7.90 -41.17 -4.34
C LEU A 241 -8.82 -42.03 -3.46
N PRO A 242 -8.40 -42.45 -2.25
CA PRO A 242 -9.27 -43.17 -1.32
C PRO A 242 -10.59 -42.44 -1.08
N GLY A 243 -11.71 -43.14 -1.18
CA GLY A 243 -13.05 -42.53 -1.13
C GLY A 243 -13.32 -41.76 0.18
N ASP A 244 -12.72 -42.19 1.29
CA ASP A 244 -12.80 -41.51 2.59
C ASP A 244 -12.05 -40.16 2.63
N LEU A 245 -11.14 -39.91 1.69
CA LEU A 245 -10.36 -38.67 1.58
C LEU A 245 -10.92 -37.68 0.54
N GLN A 246 -11.87 -38.10 -0.30
CA GLN A 246 -12.50 -37.23 -1.29
C GLN A 246 -13.21 -36.01 -0.67
N PRO A 247 -13.95 -36.13 0.46
CA PRO A 247 -14.53 -34.96 1.13
C PRO A 247 -13.49 -33.93 1.56
N THR A 248 -12.33 -34.39 2.04
CA THR A 248 -11.22 -33.51 2.45
C THR A 248 -10.68 -32.69 1.29
N VAL A 249 -10.51 -33.30 0.12
CA VAL A 249 -10.07 -32.59 -1.09
C VAL A 249 -11.15 -31.65 -1.62
N ARG A 250 -12.43 -32.03 -1.53
CA ARG A 250 -13.55 -31.15 -1.89
C ARG A 250 -13.60 -29.91 -0.99
N ALA A 251 -13.39 -30.06 0.32
CA ALA A 251 -13.31 -28.94 1.25
C ALA A 251 -12.21 -27.95 0.85
N LEU A 252 -11.03 -28.44 0.44
CA LEU A 252 -9.96 -27.58 -0.08
C LEU A 252 -10.34 -26.92 -1.41
N ALA A 253 -10.95 -27.67 -2.33
CA ALA A 253 -11.33 -27.20 -3.65
C ALA A 253 -12.30 -26.01 -3.59
N VAL A 254 -13.22 -26.03 -2.62
CA VAL A 254 -14.18 -24.93 -2.39
C VAL A 254 -13.43 -23.63 -2.17
N THR A 255 -12.34 -23.64 -1.40
CA THR A 255 -11.65 -22.41 -0.98
C THR A 255 -10.95 -21.67 -2.12
N GLU A 256 -10.56 -22.39 -3.18
CA GLU A 256 -9.77 -21.87 -4.30
C GLU A 256 -8.48 -21.12 -3.88
N GLN A 257 -8.01 -21.32 -2.65
CA GLN A 257 -6.87 -20.62 -2.06
C GLN A 257 -5.82 -21.60 -1.52
N GLU A 258 -4.69 -21.02 -1.13
CA GLU A 258 -3.65 -21.72 -0.36
C GLU A 258 -4.06 -21.68 1.10
N LEU A 259 -4.13 -22.85 1.74
CA LEU A 259 -4.44 -22.96 3.15
C LEU A 259 -3.37 -23.77 3.88
N PRO A 260 -2.90 -23.30 5.04
CA PRO A 260 -2.15 -24.12 5.98
C PRO A 260 -2.93 -25.38 6.36
N ALA A 261 -2.23 -26.47 6.68
CA ALA A 261 -2.89 -27.72 7.08
C ALA A 261 -3.84 -27.56 8.27
N GLU A 262 -3.51 -26.69 9.23
CA GLU A 262 -4.33 -26.43 10.42
C GLU A 262 -5.67 -25.81 10.04
N GLU A 263 -5.67 -24.81 9.16
CA GLU A 263 -6.89 -24.13 8.70
C GLU A 263 -7.73 -25.03 7.80
N TRP A 264 -7.08 -25.79 6.91
CA TRP A 264 -7.75 -26.79 6.10
C TRP A 264 -8.47 -27.83 6.98
N ALA A 265 -7.84 -28.28 8.07
CA ALA A 265 -8.44 -29.24 8.99
C ALA A 265 -9.69 -28.70 9.72
N LEU A 266 -9.82 -27.37 9.84
CA LEU A 266 -10.97 -26.71 10.44
C LEU A 266 -12.14 -26.53 9.47
N LEU A 267 -11.93 -26.71 8.16
CA LEU A 267 -13.03 -26.63 7.19
C LEU A 267 -14.03 -27.76 7.46
N PRO A 268 -15.33 -27.48 7.52
CA PRO A 268 -16.31 -28.55 7.68
C PRO A 268 -16.21 -29.56 6.53
N GLY A 269 -16.42 -30.84 6.82
CA GLY A 269 -16.19 -31.91 5.85
C GLY A 269 -14.72 -32.23 5.55
N ALA A 270 -13.74 -31.49 6.08
CA ALA A 270 -12.32 -31.80 5.89
C ALA A 270 -11.87 -33.08 6.62
N GLY A 271 -12.63 -33.54 7.61
CA GLY A 271 -12.30 -34.75 8.38
C GLY A 271 -11.18 -34.56 9.41
N GLY A 272 -10.80 -33.31 9.71
CA GLY A 272 -9.80 -32.96 10.72
C GLY A 272 -8.35 -33.17 10.29
N ALA A 273 -7.43 -32.95 11.23
CA ALA A 273 -5.98 -32.89 10.96
C ALA A 273 -5.42 -34.21 10.39
N GLU A 274 -5.93 -35.36 10.82
CA GLU A 274 -5.47 -36.66 10.34
C GLU A 274 -5.85 -36.92 8.87
N ALA A 275 -7.06 -36.55 8.47
CA ALA A 275 -7.48 -36.66 7.07
C ALA A 275 -6.66 -35.73 6.17
N VAL A 276 -6.43 -34.48 6.60
CA VAL A 276 -5.56 -33.52 5.89
C VAL A 276 -4.13 -34.05 5.74
N ARG A 277 -3.54 -34.58 6.82
CA ARG A 277 -2.21 -35.18 6.81
C ARG A 277 -2.12 -36.36 5.82
N ARG A 278 -3.16 -37.21 5.76
CA ARG A 278 -3.24 -38.31 4.80
C ARG A 278 -3.35 -37.80 3.35
N VAL A 279 -4.19 -36.79 3.08
CA VAL A 279 -4.28 -36.17 1.74
C VAL A 279 -2.97 -35.54 1.32
N GLY A 280 -2.19 -34.97 2.24
CA GLY A 280 -0.86 -34.41 1.96
C GLY A 280 0.14 -35.39 1.33
N THR A 281 -0.11 -36.71 1.42
CA THR A 281 0.68 -37.73 0.69
C THR A 281 0.32 -37.81 -0.79
N TYR A 282 -0.91 -37.46 -1.17
CA TYR A 282 -1.45 -37.52 -2.53
C TYR A 282 -1.39 -36.16 -3.26
N LEU A 283 -1.40 -35.05 -2.53
CA LEU A 283 -1.37 -33.69 -3.08
C LEU A 283 -0.03 -33.01 -2.74
N PRO A 284 0.72 -32.46 -3.73
CA PRO A 284 1.95 -31.74 -3.43
C PRO A 284 1.65 -30.45 -2.64
N PRO A 285 2.47 -30.12 -1.62
CA PRO A 285 2.34 -28.85 -0.93
C PRO A 285 2.71 -27.67 -1.86
N HIS A 286 2.33 -26.47 -1.46
CA HIS A 286 2.79 -25.23 -2.06
C HIS A 286 4.31 -25.03 -1.82
N ALA A 287 4.87 -23.97 -2.41
CA ALA A 287 6.31 -23.67 -2.32
C ALA A 287 6.83 -23.47 -0.88
N ASP A 288 5.96 -23.07 0.04
CA ASP A 288 6.25 -22.92 1.48
C ASP A 288 6.37 -24.24 2.24
N GLY A 289 5.90 -25.34 1.66
CA GLY A 289 5.91 -26.68 2.27
C GLY A 289 4.87 -26.91 3.37
N ILE A 290 4.07 -25.89 3.71
CA ILE A 290 3.10 -25.93 4.83
C ILE A 290 1.67 -25.57 4.42
N SER A 291 1.47 -25.13 3.18
CA SER A 291 0.16 -24.81 2.63
C SER A 291 -0.20 -25.73 1.47
N TRP A 292 -1.49 -25.94 1.24
CA TRP A 292 -2.01 -26.75 0.15
C TRP A 292 -3.01 -25.98 -0.68
N ARG A 293 -3.02 -26.26 -1.98
CA ARG A 293 -4.05 -25.83 -2.94
C ARG A 293 -4.17 -26.85 -4.07
N LEU A 294 -5.29 -26.84 -4.78
CA LEU A 294 -5.41 -27.55 -6.05
C LEU A 294 -4.70 -26.75 -7.15
N ASN A 295 -3.43 -27.09 -7.39
CA ASN A 295 -2.52 -26.36 -8.27
C ASN A 295 -2.87 -26.40 -9.77
N LEU A 296 -3.68 -27.37 -10.21
CA LEU A 296 -4.11 -27.53 -11.59
C LEU A 296 -5.56 -27.11 -11.73
N SER A 297 -5.85 -26.20 -12.67
CA SER A 297 -7.21 -25.72 -12.91
C SER A 297 -8.14 -26.84 -13.39
N GLN A 298 -7.62 -27.80 -14.16
CA GLN A 298 -8.37 -28.99 -14.58
C GLN A 298 -8.81 -29.84 -13.39
N LEU A 299 -7.90 -30.06 -12.42
CA LEU A 299 -8.23 -30.82 -11.20
C LEU A 299 -9.24 -30.07 -10.34
N ALA A 300 -9.04 -28.77 -10.12
CA ALA A 300 -9.98 -27.95 -9.37
C ALA A 300 -11.38 -27.95 -10.01
N SER A 301 -11.46 -27.81 -11.34
CA SER A 301 -12.72 -27.87 -12.09
C SER A 301 -13.40 -29.23 -11.96
N GLN A 302 -12.65 -30.33 -12.08
CA GLN A 302 -13.17 -31.68 -11.94
C GLN A 302 -13.75 -31.93 -10.54
N VAL A 303 -13.03 -31.54 -9.48
CA VAL A 303 -13.51 -31.69 -8.09
C VAL A 303 -14.73 -30.80 -7.85
N ALA A 304 -14.75 -29.58 -8.39
CA ALA A 304 -15.86 -28.64 -8.23
C ALA A 304 -17.15 -29.13 -8.92
N THR A 305 -17.07 -29.80 -10.08
CA THR A 305 -18.27 -30.34 -10.76
C THR A 305 -19.02 -31.39 -9.95
N GLU A 306 -18.34 -32.08 -9.03
CA GLU A 306 -18.94 -33.11 -8.20
C GLU A 306 -19.38 -32.60 -6.82
N ALA A 307 -19.03 -31.37 -6.43
CA ALA A 307 -19.38 -30.76 -5.16
C ALA A 307 -20.69 -29.94 -5.29
N SER A 308 -21.64 -30.13 -4.36
CA SER A 308 -22.87 -29.34 -4.36
C SER A 308 -22.64 -27.91 -3.83
N PRO A 309 -23.18 -26.86 -4.48
CA PRO A 309 -23.18 -25.51 -3.94
C PRO A 309 -23.85 -25.39 -2.57
N ALA A 310 -24.84 -26.24 -2.28
CA ALA A 310 -25.55 -26.26 -0.99
C ALA A 310 -24.64 -26.74 0.16
N ASP A 311 -23.75 -27.70 -0.11
CA ASP A 311 -22.79 -28.23 0.87
C ASP A 311 -21.74 -27.16 1.20
N SER A 312 -21.31 -26.40 0.19
CA SER A 312 -20.40 -25.26 0.35
C SER A 312 -21.03 -24.15 1.21
N ALA A 313 -22.31 -23.82 0.97
CA ALA A 313 -23.03 -22.81 1.75
C ALA A 313 -23.38 -23.26 3.19
N ALA A 314 -23.53 -24.56 3.44
CA ALA A 314 -23.71 -25.11 4.79
C ALA A 314 -22.39 -25.07 5.58
N LEU A 315 -21.31 -25.54 4.97
CA LEU A 315 -19.93 -25.52 5.48
C LEU A 315 -19.51 -24.11 5.89
N VAL A 316 -19.81 -23.12 5.05
CA VAL A 316 -19.46 -21.73 5.33
C VAL A 316 -20.38 -21.11 6.41
N ARG A 317 -21.62 -21.57 6.60
CA ARG A 317 -22.47 -21.10 7.71
C ARG A 317 -22.02 -21.60 9.09
N ASP A 318 -21.50 -22.81 9.19
CA ASP A 318 -21.02 -23.38 10.45
C ASP A 318 -19.76 -22.67 10.99
N LEU A 319 -19.00 -22.03 10.10
CA LEU A 319 -17.80 -21.25 10.44
C LEU A 319 -18.10 -19.85 11.02
N ALA A 320 -19.35 -19.36 10.91
CA ALA A 320 -19.74 -18.00 11.29
C ALA A 320 -19.59 -17.65 12.78
N GLY A 321 -19.35 -18.65 13.65
CA GLY A 321 -19.08 -18.45 15.08
C GLY A 321 -17.61 -18.22 15.44
N GLN A 322 -16.67 -18.42 14.49
CA GLN A 322 -15.23 -18.32 14.74
C GLN A 322 -14.67 -16.96 14.28
N ARG A 323 -13.73 -16.41 15.05
CA ARG A 323 -13.11 -15.10 14.80
C ARG A 323 -11.66 -15.20 14.30
N SER A 324 -11.36 -16.18 13.46
CA SER A 324 -10.04 -16.27 12.79
C SER A 324 -10.06 -15.42 11.52
N GLU A 325 -8.99 -14.67 11.27
CA GLU A 325 -8.82 -13.83 10.09
C GLU A 325 -9.00 -14.63 8.78
N ALA A 326 -8.36 -15.81 8.71
CA ALA A 326 -8.43 -16.69 7.55
C ALA A 326 -9.85 -17.23 7.31
N LEU A 327 -10.54 -17.62 8.39
CA LEU A 327 -11.92 -18.13 8.28
C LEU A 327 -12.88 -17.01 7.86
N LEU A 328 -12.80 -15.82 8.47
CA LEU A 328 -13.60 -14.66 8.07
C LEU A 328 -13.32 -14.28 6.60
N GLY A 329 -12.05 -14.29 6.18
CA GLY A 329 -11.66 -14.07 4.79
C GLY A 329 -12.29 -15.09 3.84
N LEU A 330 -12.32 -16.37 4.22
CA LEU A 330 -12.99 -17.42 3.45
C LEU A 330 -14.50 -17.17 3.34
N LEU A 331 -15.19 -16.85 4.44
CA LEU A 331 -16.64 -16.54 4.44
C LEU A 331 -16.97 -15.42 3.44
N LEU A 332 -16.18 -14.34 3.49
CA LEU A 332 -16.34 -13.17 2.65
C LEU A 332 -16.13 -13.50 1.18
N ARG A 333 -15.07 -14.24 0.83
CA ARG A 333 -14.78 -14.68 -0.55
C ARG A 333 -15.81 -15.65 -1.13
N HIS A 334 -16.61 -16.29 -0.30
CA HIS A 334 -17.73 -17.12 -0.73
C HIS A 334 -19.08 -16.38 -0.77
N GLY A 335 -19.11 -15.08 -0.44
CA GLY A 335 -20.33 -14.29 -0.45
C GLY A 335 -21.33 -14.67 0.65
N VAL A 336 -20.92 -15.53 1.60
CA VAL A 336 -21.74 -15.98 2.71
C VAL A 336 -21.50 -15.04 3.88
N GLY A 337 -21.99 -13.80 3.76
CA GLY A 337 -21.56 -12.80 4.72
C GLY A 337 -22.06 -11.38 4.57
N GLY A 338 -23.18 -11.12 3.86
CA GLY A 338 -23.68 -9.74 3.71
C GLY A 338 -23.78 -8.98 5.04
N ARG A 339 -24.30 -9.63 6.09
CA ARG A 339 -24.37 -9.08 7.46
C ARG A 339 -23.02 -8.80 8.14
N PHE A 340 -21.92 -9.36 7.66
CA PHE A 340 -20.58 -9.08 8.19
C PHE A 340 -20.03 -7.75 7.67
N LEU A 341 -20.50 -7.31 6.49
CA LEU A 341 -20.09 -6.03 5.92
C LEU A 341 -20.67 -4.82 6.65
N ASP A 342 -21.62 -5.05 7.57
CA ASP A 342 -22.20 -4.02 8.43
C ASP A 342 -21.48 -3.89 9.80
N ASP A 343 -20.56 -4.80 10.14
CA ASP A 343 -19.89 -4.84 11.45
C ASP A 343 -18.39 -4.47 11.35
N PRO A 344 -17.99 -3.24 11.73
CA PRO A 344 -16.60 -2.80 11.60
C PRO A 344 -15.61 -3.62 12.45
N ASP A 345 -16.03 -4.23 13.55
CA ASP A 345 -15.15 -5.05 14.37
C ASP A 345 -14.82 -6.37 13.66
N LEU A 346 -15.80 -6.97 13.00
CA LEU A 346 -15.59 -8.18 12.21
C LEU A 346 -14.70 -7.88 11.00
N LEU A 347 -14.90 -6.74 10.33
CA LEU A 347 -14.06 -6.33 9.21
C LEU A 347 -12.61 -6.09 9.62
N ALA A 348 -12.38 -5.47 10.78
CA ALA A 348 -11.03 -5.27 11.30
C ALA A 348 -10.31 -6.60 11.62
N ASN A 349 -11.05 -7.67 11.93
CA ASN A 349 -10.48 -9.00 12.18
C ASN A 349 -10.35 -9.87 10.92
N ALA A 350 -10.92 -9.47 9.79
CA ALA A 350 -10.86 -10.21 8.53
C ALA A 350 -9.66 -9.80 7.66
N ASP A 351 -9.30 -10.67 6.71
CA ASP A 351 -8.30 -10.36 5.67
C ASP A 351 -8.77 -9.12 4.87
N PRO A 352 -7.99 -8.02 4.87
CA PRO A 352 -8.42 -6.79 4.22
C PRO A 352 -8.70 -6.94 2.72
N LEU A 353 -8.01 -7.86 2.05
CA LEU A 353 -8.17 -8.11 0.62
C LEU A 353 -9.49 -8.85 0.34
N ALA A 354 -9.89 -9.75 1.25
CA ALA A 354 -11.18 -10.44 1.17
C ALA A 354 -12.35 -9.48 1.40
N VAL A 355 -12.23 -8.58 2.38
CA VAL A 355 -13.24 -7.55 2.67
C VAL A 355 -13.40 -6.62 1.47
N THR A 356 -12.31 -6.13 0.89
CA THR A 356 -12.37 -5.27 -0.30
C THR A 356 -13.04 -5.96 -1.48
N ALA A 357 -12.72 -7.23 -1.75
CA ALA A 357 -13.39 -7.99 -2.79
C ALA A 357 -14.89 -8.18 -2.52
N ALA A 358 -15.29 -8.36 -1.25
CA ALA A 358 -16.69 -8.49 -0.87
C ALA A 358 -17.49 -7.17 -1.05
N PHE A 359 -16.90 -6.02 -0.68
CA PHE A 359 -17.52 -4.71 -0.94
C PHE A 359 -17.65 -4.42 -2.44
N ASP A 360 -16.58 -4.68 -3.22
CA ASP A 360 -16.59 -4.51 -4.67
C ASP A 360 -17.65 -5.43 -5.33
N ALA A 361 -17.83 -6.65 -4.82
CA ALA A 361 -18.83 -7.60 -5.33
C ALA A 361 -20.28 -7.18 -5.07
N GLN A 362 -20.55 -6.48 -3.97
CA GLN A 362 -21.89 -5.95 -3.67
C GLN A 362 -22.13 -4.57 -4.29
N ALA A 363 -21.11 -3.97 -4.91
CA ALA A 363 -21.12 -2.57 -5.35
C ALA A 363 -21.59 -1.62 -4.23
N ASP A 364 -21.19 -1.92 -2.99
CA ASP A 364 -21.66 -1.18 -1.81
C ASP A 364 -21.03 0.22 -1.76
N THR A 365 -21.90 1.22 -1.60
CA THR A 365 -21.54 2.63 -1.47
C THR A 365 -21.93 3.21 -0.10
N GLY A 366 -22.26 2.35 0.86
CA GLY A 366 -22.59 2.73 2.23
C GLY A 366 -21.43 3.42 2.96
N LEU A 367 -21.74 4.01 4.12
CA LEU A 367 -20.75 4.75 4.92
C LEU A 367 -19.55 3.87 5.30
N LEU A 368 -19.79 2.62 5.68
CA LEU A 368 -18.73 1.69 6.07
C LEU A 368 -17.86 1.28 4.87
N ALA A 369 -18.46 0.98 3.71
CA ALA A 369 -17.72 0.74 2.47
C ALA A 369 -16.87 1.97 2.07
N GLY A 370 -17.43 3.19 2.17
CA GLY A 370 -16.70 4.43 1.90
C GLY A 370 -15.52 4.65 2.86
N ALA A 371 -15.73 4.44 4.16
CA ALA A 371 -14.67 4.50 5.17
C ALA A 371 -13.58 3.45 4.91
N TRP A 372 -13.98 2.22 4.60
CA TRP A 372 -13.08 1.12 4.26
C TRP A 372 -12.22 1.44 3.04
N HIS A 373 -12.83 1.94 1.96
CA HIS A 373 -12.12 2.30 0.73
C HIS A 373 -11.13 3.45 0.95
N SER A 374 -11.44 4.39 1.82
CA SER A 374 -10.56 5.52 2.14
C SER A 374 -9.37 5.09 3.01
N ALA A 375 -9.63 4.20 3.98
CA ALA A 375 -8.64 3.58 4.86
C ALA A 375 -7.80 2.49 4.16
N GLY A 376 -8.31 1.94 3.05
CA GLY A 376 -7.82 0.74 2.37
C GLY A 376 -6.31 0.65 2.19
N PRO A 377 -5.63 1.69 1.68
CA PRO A 377 -4.18 1.67 1.54
C PRO A 377 -3.42 1.48 2.86
N ALA A 378 -3.96 1.95 3.99
CA ALA A 378 -3.39 1.63 5.30
C ALA A 378 -3.78 0.21 5.74
N LEU A 379 -5.05 -0.17 5.61
CA LEU A 379 -5.55 -1.46 6.10
C LEU A 379 -4.77 -2.67 5.54
N VAL A 380 -4.36 -2.64 4.27
CA VAL A 380 -3.58 -3.73 3.65
C VAL A 380 -2.14 -3.83 4.15
N THR A 381 -1.63 -2.80 4.83
CA THR A 381 -0.26 -2.75 5.38
C THR A 381 -0.20 -3.13 6.86
N LEU A 382 -1.32 -2.96 7.58
CA LEU A 382 -1.42 -3.18 9.01
C LEU A 382 -1.56 -4.67 9.33
N ARG A 383 -0.81 -5.12 10.33
CA ARG A 383 -0.73 -6.53 10.70
C ARG A 383 -1.74 -6.91 11.77
N SER A 384 -2.07 -6.00 12.68
CA SER A 384 -2.97 -6.31 13.79
C SER A 384 -4.40 -5.84 13.51
N ALA A 385 -5.37 -6.63 13.99
CA ALA A 385 -6.77 -6.25 13.94
C ALA A 385 -7.06 -4.97 14.77
N SER A 386 -6.34 -4.74 15.87
CA SER A 386 -6.47 -3.52 16.70
C SER A 386 -6.06 -2.25 15.95
N GLU A 387 -4.94 -2.29 15.22
CA GLU A 387 -4.52 -1.16 14.37
C GLU A 387 -5.53 -0.91 13.25
N ARG A 388 -6.01 -1.97 12.59
CA ARG A 388 -7.04 -1.87 11.55
C ARG A 388 -8.33 -1.26 12.08
N ALA A 389 -8.79 -1.69 13.26
CA ALA A 389 -9.96 -1.11 13.92
C ALA A 389 -9.75 0.37 14.27
N THR A 390 -8.57 0.74 14.78
CA THR A 390 -8.25 2.13 15.09
C THR A 390 -8.32 3.03 13.86
N VAL A 391 -7.69 2.61 12.75
CA VAL A 391 -7.71 3.36 11.49
C VAL A 391 -9.13 3.42 10.92
N LEU A 392 -9.86 2.31 10.92
CA LEU A 392 -11.23 2.28 10.41
C LEU A 392 -12.16 3.20 11.22
N ASN A 393 -12.03 3.24 12.55
CA ASN A 393 -12.80 4.14 13.41
C ASN A 393 -12.49 5.62 13.11
N ALA A 394 -11.24 5.95 12.77
CA ALA A 394 -10.86 7.30 12.35
C ALA A 394 -11.59 7.76 11.06
N TRP A 395 -12.00 6.81 10.21
CA TRP A 395 -12.77 7.08 9.00
C TRP A 395 -14.29 7.05 9.19
N LEU A 396 -14.78 6.29 10.18
CA LEU A 396 -16.21 6.16 10.50
C LEU A 396 -16.79 7.29 11.35
N ASP A 397 -15.95 8.17 11.91
CA ASP A 397 -16.37 9.21 12.86
C ASP A 397 -17.17 8.62 14.04
N HIS A 398 -16.81 7.39 14.44
CA HIS A 398 -17.46 6.65 15.51
C HIS A 398 -16.70 6.85 16.82
N ASP A 399 -17.43 7.15 17.89
CA ASP A 399 -16.90 7.35 19.26
C ASP A 399 -16.56 6.01 19.96
N ARG A 400 -16.11 5.02 19.17
CA ARG A 400 -15.84 3.67 19.66
C ARG A 400 -14.34 3.51 19.90
N ARG A 401 -14.00 3.19 21.15
CA ARG A 401 -12.61 3.06 21.61
C ARG A 401 -12.11 1.62 21.42
N PRO A 402 -11.11 1.38 20.54
CA PRO A 402 -10.36 0.13 20.57
C PRO A 402 -9.65 0.05 21.92
N SER A 403 -9.66 -1.12 22.58
CA SER A 403 -9.19 -1.23 23.97
C SER A 403 -7.66 -1.08 24.15
N GLU A 404 -6.87 -1.04 23.08
CA GLU A 404 -5.40 -1.08 23.14
C GLU A 404 -4.76 -0.37 21.94
N SER A 405 -5.03 0.92 21.76
CA SER A 405 -4.39 1.70 20.69
C SER A 405 -3.45 2.77 21.24
N PRO A 406 -2.23 2.93 20.69
CA PRO A 406 -1.29 3.96 21.12
C PRO A 406 -1.75 5.38 20.76
N TRP A 407 -2.82 5.51 19.97
CA TRP A 407 -3.45 6.78 19.65
C TRP A 407 -4.97 6.61 19.50
N GLN A 408 -5.70 7.71 19.62
CA GLN A 408 -7.15 7.72 19.47
C GLN A 408 -7.60 8.95 18.71
N THR A 409 -8.55 8.75 17.80
CA THR A 409 -9.29 9.83 17.14
C THR A 409 -10.17 10.53 18.17
N ARG A 410 -10.13 11.86 18.17
CA ARG A 410 -11.00 12.71 18.99
C ARG A 410 -12.22 13.18 18.22
N TRP A 411 -12.02 13.53 16.96
CA TRP A 411 -13.07 13.88 16.01
C TRP A 411 -12.49 13.80 14.60
N ALA A 412 -13.36 13.64 13.61
CA ALA A 412 -13.02 13.79 12.21
C ALA A 412 -13.93 14.84 11.56
N TYR A 413 -13.39 15.64 10.65
CA TYR A 413 -14.16 16.63 9.90
C TYR A 413 -13.99 16.37 8.40
N ARG A 414 -15.10 16.09 7.72
CA ARG A 414 -15.15 16.03 6.26
C ARG A 414 -15.75 17.35 5.74
N PRO A 415 -15.01 18.16 4.96
CA PRO A 415 -15.57 19.38 4.39
C PRO A 415 -16.76 19.05 3.47
N PRO A 416 -17.78 19.92 3.40
CA PRO A 416 -18.97 19.70 2.57
C PRO A 416 -18.67 19.68 1.07
N GLY A 417 -17.50 20.17 0.64
CA GLY A 417 -17.02 20.04 -0.72
C GLY A 417 -15.57 20.45 -0.84
N GLY A 418 -14.89 19.89 -1.84
CA GLY A 418 -13.50 20.20 -2.11
C GLY A 418 -12.48 19.38 -1.33
N GLN A 419 -11.22 19.42 -1.75
CA GLN A 419 -10.13 18.74 -1.04
C GLN A 419 -9.46 19.65 -0.03
N VAL A 420 -9.14 19.12 1.15
CA VAL A 420 -8.32 19.83 2.13
C VAL A 420 -6.92 20.06 1.55
N ARG A 421 -6.43 21.29 1.71
CA ARG A 421 -5.14 21.75 1.23
C ARG A 421 -4.18 22.04 2.36
N ALA A 422 -4.64 22.77 3.37
CA ALA A 422 -3.81 23.18 4.51
C ALA A 422 -4.66 23.31 5.78
N VAL A 423 -4.01 23.16 6.94
CA VAL A 423 -4.61 23.44 8.25
C VAL A 423 -3.69 24.35 9.07
N SER A 424 -4.28 25.25 9.83
CA SER A 424 -3.57 26.09 10.79
C SER A 424 -4.37 26.20 12.08
N LEU A 425 -3.69 26.30 13.22
CA LEU A 425 -4.33 26.68 14.48
C LEU A 425 -4.68 28.15 14.42
N GLY A 426 -5.87 28.49 14.91
CA GLY A 426 -6.35 29.86 14.97
C GLY A 426 -5.70 30.65 16.09
N ARG A 427 -5.70 31.98 15.93
CA ARG A 427 -5.16 32.96 16.87
C ARG A 427 -6.06 34.17 16.99
N GLY A 428 -5.85 34.96 18.05
CA GLY A 428 -6.67 36.14 18.33
C GLY A 428 -8.16 35.77 18.39
N PRO A 429 -9.04 36.34 17.55
CA PRO A 429 -10.45 35.97 17.51
C PRO A 429 -10.71 34.50 17.10
N TYR A 430 -9.74 33.81 16.49
CA TYR A 430 -9.81 32.38 16.18
C TYR A 430 -9.11 31.50 17.22
N ALA A 431 -8.74 32.01 18.40
CA ALA A 431 -8.15 31.19 19.46
C ALA A 431 -9.09 30.03 19.85
N GLY A 432 -8.54 28.83 20.03
CA GLY A 432 -9.32 27.60 20.25
C GLY A 432 -10.05 27.10 19.00
N ARG A 433 -9.67 27.57 17.81
CA ARG A 433 -10.20 27.12 16.52
C ARG A 433 -9.11 26.51 15.64
N ILE A 434 -9.53 25.68 14.69
CA ILE A 434 -8.70 25.18 13.59
C ILE A 434 -9.23 25.76 12.29
N LEU A 435 -8.35 26.35 11.51
CA LEU A 435 -8.62 26.85 10.18
C LEU A 435 -8.29 25.75 9.18
N VAL A 436 -9.28 25.35 8.37
CA VAL A 436 -9.15 24.31 7.35
C VAL A 436 -9.36 24.95 5.99
N ALA A 437 -8.30 25.08 5.21
CA ALA A 437 -8.40 25.54 3.83
C ALA A 437 -8.62 24.36 2.87
N THR A 438 -9.63 24.48 2.04
CA THR A 438 -9.92 23.61 0.91
C THR A 438 -9.64 24.35 -0.40
N ASP A 439 -9.85 23.68 -1.53
CA ASP A 439 -9.94 24.31 -2.86
C ASP A 439 -11.20 25.19 -3.04
N THR A 440 -12.21 25.08 -2.17
CA THR A 440 -13.48 25.81 -2.24
C THR A 440 -13.60 26.97 -1.24
N GLY A 441 -12.75 27.01 -0.21
CA GLY A 441 -12.75 28.08 0.79
C GLY A 441 -12.08 27.66 2.10
N MET A 442 -12.27 28.45 3.15
CA MET A 442 -11.74 28.18 4.48
C MET A 442 -12.85 27.95 5.49
N HIS A 443 -12.81 26.80 6.15
CA HIS A 443 -13.71 26.41 7.23
C HIS A 443 -13.05 26.66 8.59
N VAL A 444 -13.83 27.05 9.60
CA VAL A 444 -13.34 27.32 10.95
C VAL A 444 -13.97 26.31 11.91
N LEU A 445 -13.16 25.42 12.48
CA LEU A 445 -13.62 24.37 13.37
C LEU A 445 -13.32 24.73 14.82
N ASP A 446 -14.18 24.31 15.74
CA ASP A 446 -13.85 24.19 17.14
C ASP A 446 -12.71 23.18 17.35
N GLU A 447 -11.65 23.57 18.06
CA GLU A 447 -10.46 22.72 18.23
C GLU A 447 -10.74 21.45 19.04
N GLU A 448 -11.66 21.53 20.01
CA GLU A 448 -11.98 20.42 20.90
C GLU A 448 -12.98 19.43 20.30
N SER A 449 -14.02 19.93 19.64
CA SER A 449 -15.11 19.11 19.09
C SER A 449 -15.05 18.85 17.59
N GLY A 450 -14.24 19.60 16.83
CA GLY A 450 -14.20 19.51 15.37
C GLY A 450 -15.43 20.06 14.65
N GLN A 451 -16.39 20.63 15.39
CA GLN A 451 -17.61 21.20 14.82
C GLN A 451 -17.32 22.51 14.10
N GLU A 452 -17.93 22.68 12.93
CA GLU A 452 -17.78 23.91 12.16
C GLU A 452 -18.47 25.09 12.86
N THR A 453 -17.79 26.23 12.86
CA THR A 453 -18.22 27.45 13.55
C THR A 453 -18.28 28.62 12.57
N GLY A 454 -19.35 29.41 12.65
CA GLY A 454 -19.59 30.56 11.76
C GLY A 454 -20.61 30.29 10.64
N VAL A 455 -20.77 31.26 9.74
CA VAL A 455 -21.73 31.22 8.62
C VAL A 455 -20.97 30.94 7.32
N GLY A 456 -20.73 29.65 7.04
CA GLY A 456 -20.12 29.16 5.80
C GLY A 456 -18.62 29.45 5.63
N PRO A 457 -17.99 28.90 4.57
CA PRO A 457 -16.56 29.03 4.37
C PRO A 457 -16.17 30.45 3.94
N LEU A 458 -15.10 30.99 4.54
CA LEU A 458 -14.49 32.23 4.11
C LEU A 458 -13.80 32.02 2.76
N GLN A 459 -14.10 32.87 1.79
CA GLN A 459 -13.43 32.81 0.48
C GLN A 459 -11.99 33.30 0.59
N LEU A 460 -11.05 32.44 0.22
CA LEU A 460 -9.65 32.80 0.12
C LEU A 460 -9.35 33.35 -1.28
N PRO A 461 -8.46 34.33 -1.42
CA PRO A 461 -8.11 34.92 -2.72
C PRO A 461 -7.30 33.95 -3.59
N VAL A 462 -6.69 32.94 -2.96
CA VAL A 462 -5.87 31.89 -3.60
C VAL A 462 -6.17 30.56 -2.93
N VAL A 463 -5.94 29.46 -3.66
CA VAL A 463 -5.92 28.12 -3.07
C VAL A 463 -4.55 27.92 -2.41
N PRO A 464 -4.46 27.86 -1.07
CA PRO A 464 -3.16 27.81 -0.40
C PRO A 464 -2.50 26.44 -0.59
N ALA A 465 -1.20 26.46 -0.88
CA ALA A 465 -0.30 25.33 -0.70
C ALA A 465 0.19 25.22 0.76
N SER A 466 0.33 26.36 1.45
CA SER A 466 0.68 26.45 2.86
C SER A 466 -0.09 27.61 3.52
N LEU A 467 -0.50 27.45 4.78
CA LEU A 467 -1.32 28.42 5.52
C LEU A 467 -0.83 28.55 6.95
N ALA A 468 -0.74 29.78 7.44
CA ALA A 468 -0.45 30.09 8.84
C ALA A 468 -1.34 31.24 9.34
N CYS A 469 -1.85 31.12 10.57
CA CYS A 469 -2.59 32.18 11.26
C CYS A 469 -1.68 32.85 12.28
N GLY A 470 -1.30 34.10 12.03
CA GLY A 470 -0.47 34.92 12.90
C GLY A 470 -1.25 35.60 14.03
N ALA A 471 -0.57 36.44 14.80
CA ALA A 471 -1.21 37.27 15.83
C ALA A 471 -2.36 38.12 15.23
N ASP A 472 -3.36 38.45 16.06
CA ASP A 472 -4.58 39.18 15.67
C ASP A 472 -5.38 38.54 14.51
N ALA A 473 -5.23 37.24 14.24
CA ALA A 473 -5.92 36.55 13.14
C ALA A 473 -5.54 37.01 11.73
N VAL A 474 -4.35 37.55 11.53
CA VAL A 474 -3.80 37.75 10.17
C VAL A 474 -3.49 36.38 9.54
N LEU A 475 -4.02 36.11 8.36
CA LEU A 475 -3.74 34.85 7.65
C LEU A 475 -2.67 35.07 6.60
N ILE A 476 -1.66 34.20 6.61
CA ILE A 476 -0.54 34.22 5.68
C ILE A 476 -0.63 32.91 4.88
N ALA A 477 -0.68 33.03 3.56
CA ALA A 477 -0.81 31.89 2.66
C ALA A 477 0.27 31.96 1.58
N VAL A 478 0.79 30.80 1.19
CA VAL A 478 1.58 30.65 -0.03
C VAL A 478 0.75 29.84 -1.01
N ASP A 479 0.57 30.33 -2.22
CA ASP A 479 -0.15 29.61 -3.28
C ASP A 479 0.77 28.61 -4.02
N SER A 480 0.21 27.84 -4.96
CA SER A 480 0.97 26.86 -5.73
C SER A 480 2.00 27.45 -6.71
N THR A 481 2.00 28.76 -6.92
CA THR A 481 3.01 29.48 -7.73
C THR A 481 4.16 30.02 -6.88
N GLY A 482 4.06 29.87 -5.55
CA GLY A 482 5.00 30.39 -4.58
C GLY A 482 4.83 31.87 -4.27
N THR A 483 3.66 32.44 -4.60
CA THR A 483 3.31 33.81 -4.24
C THR A 483 2.80 33.87 -2.81
N LEU A 484 3.33 34.80 -2.03
CA LEU A 484 2.93 35.06 -0.65
C LEU A 484 1.74 36.02 -0.61
N GLY A 485 0.61 35.56 -0.11
CA GLY A 485 -0.60 36.34 0.12
C GLY A 485 -0.87 36.56 1.60
N VAL A 486 -1.47 37.71 1.94
CA VAL A 486 -1.90 38.03 3.30
C VAL A 486 -3.36 38.47 3.29
N LEU A 487 -4.16 37.86 4.14
CA LEU A 487 -5.50 38.35 4.47
C LEU A 487 -5.42 39.16 5.77
N PRO A 488 -5.79 40.46 5.74
CA PRO A 488 -5.76 41.33 6.91
C PRO A 488 -6.64 40.82 8.06
N SER A 489 -6.28 41.24 9.27
CA SER A 489 -7.06 40.92 10.47
C SER A 489 -8.51 41.43 10.36
N PRO A 490 -9.51 40.64 10.77
CA PRO A 490 -10.88 41.12 10.93
C PRO A 490 -11.06 42.05 12.15
N VAL A 491 -10.03 42.20 13.01
CA VAL A 491 -10.07 43.03 14.21
C VAL A 491 -9.76 44.49 13.84
N PRO A 492 -10.69 45.45 14.06
CA PRO A 492 -10.45 46.85 13.76
C PRO A 492 -9.27 47.42 14.55
N GLY A 493 -8.35 48.09 13.87
CA GLY A 493 -7.18 48.73 14.50
C GLY A 493 -6.06 47.78 14.91
N SER A 494 -6.11 46.51 14.52
CA SER A 494 -4.99 45.58 14.72
C SER A 494 -3.71 46.14 14.08
N PRO A 495 -2.58 46.18 14.82
CA PRO A 495 -1.31 46.56 14.25
C PRO A 495 -0.91 45.57 13.14
N ASN A 496 -0.73 46.10 11.94
CA ASN A 496 -0.31 45.38 10.74
C ASN A 496 1.16 44.87 10.81
N SER A 497 1.69 44.58 12.00
CA SER A 497 3.07 44.14 12.19
C SER A 497 3.34 42.81 11.47
N ALA A 498 2.36 41.90 11.43
CA ALA A 498 2.41 40.70 10.59
C ALA A 498 2.53 41.02 9.08
N LEU A 499 1.85 42.06 8.58
CA LEU A 499 2.01 42.54 7.21
C LEU A 499 3.40 43.14 6.97
N GLN A 500 4.01 43.78 7.97
CA GLN A 500 5.38 44.30 7.86
C GLN A 500 6.41 43.17 7.78
N VAL A 501 6.32 42.15 8.64
CA VAL A 501 7.20 40.97 8.56
C VAL A 501 7.01 40.24 7.25
N THR A 502 5.76 40.08 6.80
CA THR A 502 5.45 39.39 5.54
C THR A 502 5.91 40.18 4.32
N GLY A 503 5.74 41.50 4.33
CA GLY A 503 6.23 42.39 3.27
C GLY A 503 7.76 42.37 3.16
N ARG A 504 8.46 42.34 4.30
CA ARG A 504 9.92 42.16 4.33
C ARG A 504 10.35 40.80 3.81
N ALA A 505 9.67 39.72 4.21
CA ALA A 505 9.90 38.39 3.68
C ALA A 505 9.75 38.40 2.15
N ALA A 506 8.64 38.92 1.63
CA ALA A 506 8.40 39.02 0.18
C ALA A 506 9.47 39.84 -0.57
N GLN A 507 9.95 40.95 0.01
CA GLN A 507 10.99 41.79 -0.60
C GLN A 507 12.39 41.16 -0.55
N SER A 508 12.67 40.37 0.49
CA SER A 508 13.99 39.79 0.77
C SER A 508 14.19 38.40 0.14
N LEU A 509 13.14 37.81 -0.43
CA LEU A 509 13.15 36.47 -1.02
C LEU A 509 13.16 36.58 -2.55
N GLY A 510 14.20 36.00 -3.18
CA GLY A 510 14.37 35.94 -4.63
C GLY A 510 14.03 34.58 -5.25
N GLY A 511 13.35 33.70 -4.50
CA GLY A 511 12.95 32.36 -4.92
C GLY A 511 11.46 32.12 -4.67
N GLU A 512 10.89 31.13 -5.36
CA GLU A 512 9.50 30.71 -5.19
C GLU A 512 9.31 30.07 -3.80
N LEU A 513 8.39 30.63 -3.01
CA LEU A 513 8.12 30.13 -1.67
C LEU A 513 7.24 28.88 -1.74
N THR A 514 7.39 28.01 -0.75
CA THR A 514 6.68 26.72 -0.76
C THR A 514 6.05 26.39 0.59
N ALA A 515 6.57 26.98 1.69
CA ALA A 515 6.04 26.76 3.03
C ALA A 515 6.14 28.03 3.89
N VAL A 516 5.19 28.20 4.80
CA VAL A 516 5.18 29.26 5.83
C VAL A 516 4.83 28.71 7.20
N ALA A 517 5.39 29.29 8.25
CA ALA A 517 5.02 29.02 9.63
C ALA A 517 5.18 30.28 10.49
N VAL A 518 4.31 30.47 11.47
CA VAL A 518 4.37 31.63 12.39
C VAL A 518 4.70 31.16 13.81
N GLN A 519 5.47 31.95 14.57
CA GLN A 519 5.75 31.63 15.97
C GLN A 519 4.51 31.80 16.84
N ARG A 520 4.36 30.92 17.84
CA ARG A 520 3.21 30.91 18.74
C ARG A 520 3.23 31.97 19.86
N ASP A 521 4.32 32.69 20.09
CA ASP A 521 4.39 33.62 21.23
C ASP A 521 3.54 34.89 21.03
N GLU A 522 2.97 35.41 22.12
CA GLU A 522 2.18 36.65 22.16
C GLU A 522 3.11 37.83 22.47
N GLY A 523 3.73 38.42 21.44
CA GLY A 523 4.51 39.64 21.67
C GLY A 523 5.34 40.14 20.50
N SER A 524 5.77 39.26 19.59
CA SER A 524 6.48 39.67 18.37
C SER A 524 6.04 38.84 17.17
N PRO A 525 5.60 39.47 16.06
CA PRO A 525 5.32 38.73 14.85
C PRO A 525 6.62 38.11 14.31
N ALA A 526 6.60 36.81 14.14
CA ALA A 526 7.70 36.09 13.52
C ALA A 526 7.21 35.07 12.50
N LEU A 527 7.93 35.00 11.38
CA LEU A 527 7.55 34.26 10.19
C LEU A 527 8.73 33.42 9.68
N GLY A 528 8.59 32.11 9.74
CA GLY A 528 9.43 31.17 9.01
C GLY A 528 8.92 31.00 7.57
N VAL A 529 9.84 30.94 6.62
CA VAL A 529 9.57 30.73 5.20
C VAL A 529 10.54 29.70 4.62
N GLY A 530 10.04 28.91 3.67
CA GLY A 530 10.79 27.90 2.95
C GLY A 530 10.63 28.10 1.46
N ASP A 531 11.65 27.76 0.67
CA ASP A 531 11.64 27.96 -0.78
C ASP A 531 11.87 26.67 -1.58
N ALA A 532 11.63 26.77 -2.89
CA ALA A 532 11.79 25.68 -3.85
C ALA A 532 13.24 25.18 -4.02
N ARG A 533 14.24 25.90 -3.48
CA ARG A 533 15.68 25.56 -3.55
C ARG A 533 16.23 24.99 -2.24
N GLY A 534 15.37 24.72 -1.26
CA GLY A 534 15.76 24.16 0.03
C GLY A 534 16.25 25.18 1.04
N GLY A 535 16.11 26.47 0.72
CA GLY A 535 16.38 27.59 1.60
C GLY A 535 15.30 27.70 2.67
N VAL A 536 15.74 27.97 3.90
CA VAL A 536 14.86 28.26 5.03
C VAL A 536 15.29 29.60 5.63
N ALA A 537 14.34 30.46 5.93
CA ALA A 537 14.58 31.75 6.54
C ALA A 537 13.55 32.06 7.62
N TYR A 538 13.90 32.94 8.53
CA TYR A 538 13.08 33.31 9.66
C TYR A 538 13.14 34.82 9.91
N PHE A 539 11.99 35.48 9.89
CA PHE A 539 11.88 36.93 10.01
C PHE A 539 11.17 37.30 11.31
N THR A 540 11.65 38.34 11.96
CA THR A 540 11.09 38.90 13.20
C THR A 540 10.82 40.40 13.00
N ASP A 541 10.11 41.04 13.94
CA ASP A 541 9.79 42.46 13.76
C ASP A 541 11.05 43.36 13.75
N ASP A 542 12.05 43.01 14.56
CA ASP A 542 13.29 43.75 14.75
C ASP A 542 14.38 43.47 13.69
N SER A 543 14.29 42.36 12.96
CA SER A 543 15.33 41.93 12.01
C SER A 543 15.02 42.36 10.57
N HIS A 544 15.85 43.25 10.01
CA HIS A 544 15.66 43.76 8.64
C HIS A 544 15.98 42.72 7.55
N ASP A 545 17.00 41.89 7.75
CA ASP A 545 17.46 40.91 6.74
C ASP A 545 16.90 39.48 6.96
N GLY A 546 16.20 39.27 8.08
CA GLY A 546 15.85 37.94 8.56
C GLY A 546 17.08 37.13 9.00
N LEU A 547 16.83 35.99 9.63
CA LEU A 547 17.81 35.02 10.08
C LEU A 547 17.76 33.82 9.14
N ARG A 548 18.92 33.38 8.64
CA ARG A 548 19.01 32.28 7.66
C ARG A 548 20.20 31.37 7.97
N PRO A 549 20.07 30.04 7.79
CA PRO A 549 21.22 29.15 7.72
C PRO A 549 22.18 29.55 6.59
N LYS A 550 23.48 29.29 6.76
CA LYS A 550 24.51 29.62 5.77
C LYS A 550 24.42 28.78 4.49
N GLN A 551 23.83 27.60 4.59
CA GLN A 551 23.62 26.66 3.50
C GLN A 551 22.15 26.21 3.51
N PRO A 552 21.58 25.85 2.36
CA PRO A 552 20.26 25.22 2.30
C PRO A 552 20.18 24.04 3.28
N LEU A 553 19.04 23.90 3.97
CA LEU A 553 18.83 22.76 4.87
C LEU A 553 18.40 21.50 4.10
N HIS A 554 17.90 21.68 2.87
CA HIS A 554 17.36 20.60 2.05
C HIS A 554 17.96 20.60 0.64
N ASP A 555 17.99 19.40 0.03
CA ASP A 555 18.34 19.21 -1.38
C ASP A 555 17.06 19.15 -2.24
N GLY A 556 16.47 20.32 -2.48
CA GLY A 556 15.19 20.49 -3.18
C GLY A 556 14.16 21.28 -2.36
N PRO A 557 12.91 21.37 -2.84
CA PRO A 557 11.88 22.21 -2.22
C PRO A 557 11.63 21.92 -0.74
N VAL A 558 11.50 22.97 0.07
CA VAL A 558 10.97 22.86 1.43
C VAL A 558 9.47 22.66 1.35
N THR A 559 8.97 21.49 1.71
CA THR A 559 7.56 21.13 1.54
C THR A 559 6.69 21.49 2.74
N ALA A 560 7.28 21.65 3.92
CA ALA A 560 6.54 21.99 5.13
C ALA A 560 7.43 22.70 6.16
N LEU A 561 6.82 23.56 6.99
CA LEU A 561 7.48 24.27 8.08
C LEU A 561 6.59 24.29 9.33
N ALA A 562 7.24 24.26 10.50
CA ALA A 562 6.59 24.48 11.78
C ALA A 562 7.52 25.21 12.74
N THR A 563 6.95 25.94 13.69
CA THR A 563 7.69 26.57 14.79
C THR A 563 7.26 25.97 16.12
N ALA A 564 8.19 25.92 17.08
CA ALA A 564 7.90 25.52 18.45
C ALA A 564 8.83 26.23 19.42
N GLU A 565 8.40 26.39 20.66
CA GLU A 565 9.24 26.89 21.74
C GLU A 565 9.44 25.78 22.77
N ALA A 566 10.68 25.35 22.94
CA ALA A 566 11.02 24.27 23.87
C ALA A 566 12.37 24.57 24.52
N ARG A 567 12.47 24.32 25.83
CA ARG A 567 13.71 24.49 26.61
C ARG A 567 14.37 25.86 26.44
N TYR A 568 13.56 26.93 26.45
CA TYR A 568 14.02 28.32 26.30
C TYR A 568 14.69 28.62 24.94
N GLU A 569 14.34 27.86 23.90
CA GLU A 569 14.81 28.05 22.52
C GLU A 569 13.60 28.05 21.58
N SER A 570 13.63 28.95 20.59
CA SER A 570 12.69 28.92 19.47
C SER A 570 13.24 28.01 18.37
N TRP A 571 12.47 26.99 18.02
CA TRP A 571 12.81 25.99 17.01
C TRP A 571 12.05 26.24 15.72
N LEU A 572 12.77 26.12 14.61
CA LEU A 572 12.20 25.99 13.28
C LEU A 572 12.43 24.55 12.80
N VAL A 573 11.33 23.86 12.49
CA VAL A 573 11.33 22.49 11.96
C VAL A 573 10.95 22.57 10.49
N SER A 574 11.77 21.98 9.62
CA SER A 574 11.57 22.00 8.17
C SER A 574 11.50 20.60 7.58
N GLY A 575 10.57 20.38 6.67
CA GLY A 575 10.45 19.16 5.88
C GLY A 575 10.81 19.44 4.42
N GLY A 576 11.55 18.54 3.79
CA GLY A 576 11.97 18.70 2.39
C GLY A 576 11.47 17.60 1.46
N ALA A 577 11.46 17.91 0.17
CA ALA A 577 11.27 16.94 -0.90
C ALA A 577 12.38 15.86 -0.94
N ASP A 578 13.53 16.16 -0.33
CA ASP A 578 14.63 15.23 -0.07
C ASP A 578 14.33 14.21 1.04
N GLY A 579 13.16 14.29 1.66
CA GLY A 579 12.71 13.36 2.70
C GLY A 579 13.35 13.54 4.06
N ARG A 580 14.05 14.66 4.27
CA ARG A 580 14.68 15.02 5.54
C ARG A 580 13.77 15.91 6.38
N VAL A 581 13.88 15.76 7.69
CA VAL A 581 13.29 16.69 8.68
C VAL A 581 14.43 17.44 9.37
N GLY A 582 14.63 18.69 8.98
CA GLY A 582 15.64 19.60 9.52
C GLY A 582 15.16 20.27 10.82
N LEU A 583 16.13 20.59 11.68
CA LEU A 583 15.90 21.31 12.93
C LEU A 583 16.92 22.45 13.06
N TRP A 584 16.43 23.66 13.29
CA TRP A 584 17.25 24.86 13.44
C TRP A 584 16.84 25.66 14.67
N GLY A 585 17.80 25.93 15.56
CA GLY A 585 17.62 26.80 16.72
C GLY A 585 17.74 28.26 16.28
N VAL A 586 16.67 29.02 16.40
CA VAL A 586 16.56 30.40 15.91
C VAL A 586 17.37 31.35 16.78
N SER A 587 17.26 31.25 18.10
CA SER A 587 17.95 32.10 19.07
C SER A 587 19.44 31.84 19.06
N ARG A 588 19.84 30.56 18.99
CA ARG A 588 21.25 30.14 18.86
C ARG A 588 21.81 30.25 17.44
N ARG A 589 20.96 30.42 16.44
CA ARG A 589 21.31 30.45 15.00
C ARG A 589 22.11 29.22 14.56
N SER A 590 21.76 28.04 15.07
CA SER A 590 22.49 26.79 14.85
C SER A 590 21.65 25.72 14.17
N ALA A 591 22.18 25.13 13.11
CA ALA A 591 21.58 23.96 12.47
C ALA A 591 21.98 22.69 13.23
N HIS A 592 21.02 21.80 13.42
CA HIS A 592 21.21 20.50 14.06
C HIS A 592 21.17 19.39 13.01
N PRO A 593 21.73 18.20 13.32
CA PRO A 593 21.52 17.03 12.49
C PRO A 593 20.02 16.79 12.24
N PRO A 594 19.62 16.33 11.04
CA PRO A 594 18.23 16.01 10.75
C PRO A 594 17.65 15.04 11.77
N VAL A 595 16.43 15.30 12.22
CA VAL A 595 15.73 14.47 13.20
C VAL A 595 15.29 13.15 12.56
N GLU A 596 14.94 13.20 11.27
CA GLU A 596 14.52 12.06 10.45
C GLU A 596 15.10 12.17 9.03
N THR A 597 15.31 11.03 8.37
CA THR A 597 15.73 10.96 6.96
C THR A 597 15.18 9.69 6.31
N ARG A 598 14.48 9.86 5.18
CA ARG A 598 13.99 8.77 4.30
C ARG A 598 14.15 9.19 2.84
N ASP A 599 14.17 8.24 1.91
CA ASP A 599 14.22 8.52 0.46
C ASP A 599 12.83 8.85 -0.15
N ILE A 600 11.90 9.28 0.69
CA ILE A 600 10.51 9.63 0.34
C ILE A 600 10.30 11.10 0.71
N PRO A 601 9.67 11.94 -0.13
CA PRO A 601 9.40 13.35 0.18
C PRO A 601 8.58 13.53 1.46
N ILE A 602 8.89 14.57 2.25
CA ILE A 602 8.03 15.04 3.34
C ILE A 602 6.84 15.79 2.74
N THR A 603 5.65 15.60 3.28
CA THR A 603 4.43 16.31 2.87
C THR A 603 3.87 17.22 3.96
N ALA A 604 4.14 16.94 5.24
CA ALA A 604 3.75 17.80 6.34
C ALA A 604 4.71 17.67 7.51
N VAL A 605 4.93 18.78 8.23
CA VAL A 605 5.55 18.78 9.55
C VAL A 605 4.71 19.62 10.49
N ALA A 606 4.69 19.25 11.76
CA ALA A 606 4.14 20.08 12.82
C ALA A 606 4.97 19.91 14.08
N ALA A 607 5.06 20.96 14.89
CA ALA A 607 5.87 20.97 16.09
C ALA A 607 5.12 21.67 17.23
N SER A 608 5.28 21.15 18.43
CA SER A 608 4.86 21.80 19.66
C SER A 608 5.92 21.53 20.72
N GLY A 609 6.23 22.54 21.51
CA GLY A 609 7.24 22.45 22.55
C GLY A 609 6.61 22.60 23.92
N SER A 610 7.26 21.99 24.92
CA SER A 610 7.00 22.21 26.33
C SER A 610 8.31 22.44 27.06
N THR A 611 8.25 22.66 28.37
CA THR A 611 9.44 22.65 29.23
C THR A 611 10.19 21.33 29.17
N ASP A 612 9.47 20.23 28.96
CA ASP A 612 10.00 18.87 29.07
C ASP A 612 10.60 18.37 27.75
N GLY A 613 10.29 19.04 26.63
CA GLY A 613 10.82 18.63 25.33
C GLY A 613 10.06 19.12 24.11
N LEU A 614 10.34 18.49 22.98
CA LEU A 614 9.79 18.82 21.67
C LEU A 614 8.97 17.64 21.13
N LEU A 615 7.73 17.91 20.72
CA LEU A 615 6.87 16.99 19.99
C LEU A 615 6.89 17.36 18.51
N VAL A 616 7.32 16.45 17.66
CA VAL A 616 7.41 16.63 16.21
C VAL A 616 6.56 15.58 15.49
N VAL A 617 5.70 16.05 14.60
CA VAL A 617 4.97 15.22 13.63
C VAL A 617 5.65 15.38 12.28
N SER A 618 5.96 14.27 11.64
CA SER A 618 6.52 14.21 10.29
C SER A 618 5.66 13.29 9.44
N ALA A 619 5.25 13.74 8.26
CA ALA A 619 4.47 12.92 7.33
C ALA A 619 5.14 12.85 5.96
N TRP A 620 5.06 11.68 5.33
CA TRP A 620 5.69 11.39 4.04
C TRP A 620 4.66 11.12 2.94
N ALA A 621 5.11 11.30 1.69
CA ALA A 621 4.29 11.07 0.49
C ALA A 621 3.82 9.62 0.33
N ASP A 622 4.45 8.66 1.01
CA ASP A 622 4.03 7.25 1.05
C ASP A 622 2.90 7.00 2.07
N GLY A 623 2.42 8.02 2.77
CA GLY A 623 1.35 7.93 3.76
C GLY A 623 1.79 7.55 5.18
N LEU A 624 3.09 7.39 5.44
CA LEU A 624 3.60 7.25 6.81
C LEU A 624 3.48 8.58 7.56
N VAL A 625 3.01 8.51 8.80
CA VAL A 625 3.07 9.61 9.77
C VAL A 625 3.85 9.11 10.97
N ARG A 626 4.88 9.86 11.37
CA ARG A 626 5.68 9.62 12.56
C ARG A 626 5.45 10.73 13.56
N VAL A 627 5.11 10.35 14.78
CA VAL A 627 5.04 11.23 15.95
C VAL A 627 6.24 10.92 16.82
N ARG A 628 7.15 11.89 16.99
CA ARG A 628 8.32 11.77 17.84
C ARG A 628 8.23 12.75 19.00
N ARG A 629 8.36 12.28 20.23
CA ARG A 629 8.53 13.12 21.42
C ARG A 629 9.97 13.00 21.89
N GLN A 630 10.70 14.11 21.89
CA GLN A 630 12.06 14.19 22.41
C GLN A 630 12.01 14.81 23.79
N SER A 631 12.42 14.07 24.82
CA SER A 631 12.42 14.52 26.22
C SER A 631 13.73 14.19 26.92
N GLU A 632 13.93 14.70 28.14
CA GLU A 632 15.10 14.29 28.95
C GLU A 632 15.06 12.80 29.34
N LEU A 633 13.85 12.22 29.42
CA LEU A 633 13.63 10.82 29.76
C LEU A 633 13.86 9.87 28.57
N GLY A 634 14.07 10.41 27.37
CA GLY A 634 14.28 9.66 26.14
C GLY A 634 13.36 10.10 24.99
N ASP A 635 13.61 9.52 23.82
CA ASP A 635 12.83 9.71 22.60
C ASP A 635 11.76 8.60 22.50
N THR A 636 10.49 8.97 22.35
CA THR A 636 9.42 8.05 21.98
C THR A 636 8.98 8.29 20.55
N VAL A 637 8.68 7.20 19.82
CA VAL A 637 8.30 7.23 18.41
C VAL A 637 7.05 6.39 18.21
N LEU A 638 6.05 6.97 17.54
CA LEU A 638 4.84 6.30 17.09
C LEU A 638 4.71 6.47 15.58
N ASP A 639 4.61 5.36 14.86
CA ASP A 639 4.31 5.31 13.44
C ASP A 639 2.84 4.94 13.22
N LEU A 640 2.15 5.68 12.35
CA LEU A 640 0.78 5.39 11.96
C LEU A 640 0.53 5.68 10.48
N ARG A 641 -0.46 5.00 9.90
CA ARG A 641 -0.90 5.15 8.51
C ARG A 641 -2.41 5.33 8.48
N LEU A 642 -2.90 6.32 7.74
CA LEU A 642 -4.33 6.64 7.65
C LEU A 642 -4.95 6.34 6.29
N GLY A 643 -4.15 5.90 5.32
CA GLY A 643 -4.60 5.51 3.98
C GLY A 643 -4.31 6.56 2.92
N SER A 644 -4.14 7.84 3.29
CA SER A 644 -3.72 8.91 2.38
C SER A 644 -2.53 9.69 2.94
N PRO A 645 -1.71 10.35 2.10
CA PRO A 645 -0.69 11.29 2.56
C PRO A 645 -1.31 12.46 3.30
N VAL A 646 -0.70 12.82 4.43
CA VAL A 646 -1.07 14.04 5.16
C VAL A 646 -0.49 15.24 4.41
N ARG A 647 -1.35 16.17 4.00
CA ARG A 647 -0.98 17.40 3.27
C ARG A 647 -0.53 18.53 4.18
N SER A 648 -1.03 18.54 5.41
CA SER A 648 -0.71 19.57 6.41
C SER A 648 -0.98 19.00 7.78
N ALA A 649 -0.23 19.44 8.78
CA ALA A 649 -0.40 19.01 10.16
C ALA A 649 -0.31 20.21 11.10
N ALA A 650 -0.95 20.09 12.26
CA ALA A 650 -0.85 21.07 13.34
C ALA A 650 -0.86 20.37 14.70
N ILE A 651 -0.22 20.97 15.70
CA ILE A 651 -0.21 20.46 17.08
C ILE A 651 -0.63 21.58 18.02
N ASP A 652 -1.69 21.35 18.80
CA ASP A 652 -2.15 22.34 19.77
C ASP A 652 -1.28 22.41 21.04
N ALA A 653 -1.65 23.30 21.96
CA ALA A 653 -0.90 23.49 23.20
C ALA A 653 -1.05 22.30 24.16
N GLY A 654 -2.13 21.51 24.03
CA GLY A 654 -2.36 20.28 24.79
C GLY A 654 -1.69 19.05 24.17
N GLY A 655 -1.00 19.20 23.03
CA GLY A 655 -0.36 18.09 22.31
C GLY A 655 -1.33 17.27 21.46
N ARG A 656 -2.54 17.76 21.19
CA ARG A 656 -3.46 17.15 20.21
C ARG A 656 -2.92 17.41 18.81
N ILE A 657 -2.98 16.39 17.97
CA ILE A 657 -2.44 16.42 16.61
C ILE A 657 -3.61 16.46 15.63
N CYS A 658 -3.61 17.45 14.74
CA CYS A 658 -4.56 17.54 13.64
C CYS A 658 -3.84 17.22 12.33
N LEU A 659 -4.34 16.21 11.61
CA LEU A 659 -3.79 15.75 10.34
C LEU A 659 -4.78 16.03 9.22
N ALA A 660 -4.35 16.80 8.22
CA ALA A 660 -5.13 17.10 7.04
C ALA A 660 -4.85 16.07 5.95
N LEU A 661 -5.82 15.20 5.70
CA LEU A 661 -5.86 14.29 4.55
C LEU A 661 -6.63 14.98 3.40
N PRO A 662 -6.50 14.53 2.14
CA PRO A 662 -7.19 15.16 1.02
C PRO A 662 -8.72 15.28 1.22
N GLU A 663 -9.35 14.30 1.87
CA GLU A 663 -10.81 14.24 2.02
C GLU A 663 -11.33 14.71 3.39
N ARG A 664 -10.45 14.88 4.39
CA ARG A 664 -10.87 15.19 5.77
C ARG A 664 -9.71 15.64 6.64
N VAL A 665 -10.06 16.25 7.76
CA VAL A 665 -9.14 16.48 8.88
C VAL A 665 -9.45 15.47 9.98
N ILE A 666 -8.42 14.82 10.51
CA ILE A 666 -8.52 13.91 11.64
C ILE A 666 -7.75 14.51 12.80
N SER A 667 -8.42 14.63 13.95
CA SER A 667 -7.80 15.03 15.19
C SER A 667 -7.57 13.82 16.07
N LEU A 668 -6.35 13.69 16.60
CA LEU A 668 -5.97 12.56 17.42
C LEU A 668 -5.17 13.00 18.65
N SER A 669 -5.22 12.15 19.68
CA SER A 669 -4.31 12.21 20.82
C SER A 669 -3.50 10.93 20.89
N VAL A 670 -2.21 11.04 21.18
CA VAL A 670 -1.30 9.92 21.39
C VAL A 670 -1.24 9.60 22.88
N ALA A 671 -1.21 8.32 23.23
CA ALA A 671 -0.98 7.89 24.61
C ALA A 671 0.39 8.39 25.10
N GLY A 672 0.42 8.87 26.34
CA GLY A 672 1.61 9.48 26.96
C GLY A 672 2.75 8.51 27.18
#